data_AF-A0A352EXJ9-F1
#
_entry.id   AF-A0A352EXJ9-F1
#
_cell.length_a   1.000
_cell.length_b   1.000
_cell.length_c   1.000
_cell.angle_alpha   90.00
_cell.angle_beta   90.00
_cell.angle_gamma   90.00
#
_symmetry.space_group_name_H-M   'P 1'
#
loop_
_entity.id
_entity.type
_entity.pdbx_description
1 polymer ?
#
loop_
_entity_poly.entity_id
_entity_poly.type
_entity_poly.pdbx_seq_one_letter_code
_entity_poly.pdbx_strand_id
1 'polypeptide(L)'
;MKGTSEAFPINPGEISMRSVIRMPSIVLPSLLLSLIVFASSASAQTVPPLGAAESFAALAGTAITATGPAVISGNIGVSPGSAVTGFPPAVVVNGQIYTGAASLAGTAQNSAIAAYNNLKGQTCGTDLTGKILGQTPGFLTLTPGVYCFDTSAQLNSTLTLNDGGDPNAIFIFQIGTTLTTASSSQVIMSSGGRGKNVYWQIGTSATIGTSTTFRGNIIANTSITLTTSASTTGRVFALNGAATIDSTSVDAVPTGIQFSAASYPVGEGDKKVDVTVTRSGDTSGAASVRFATSDTAGALNCNVISGVGSSRCDYEIRIKTIRFAAGETSKVVSVFIIDDTYADGAESFDVGLSNASGAALGAQSTATISIADNDIGSGVNPIDTASFFVRLHYLDFLNREPDSSGFAFWSNEITVCGANEACIDNKRNNVSGAFYLSIEFQNTGYLVERIYKTAYGNGTGTSTLGGTHQVSVPVVRLLEFLPDTQEIGEGVVVNQSGWEAVLENNKQALMTDFVQRSRFTTAFPTSMTSTQFVDTLNANAGSPLSTSKRNQLMTDLTAGTMTRAQVLRSVAEDPNLVNAEFRRAFVLMQYFGYLRRNPNDPQDSDYTGYDFWLTKLNQFNGNYINAEMVRAFIISTEYRQRFGQ
;
A
#
# COMPACT_ATOMS: atom_id res chain seq x y z
N MET A 1 15.69 30.70 -45.39
CA MET A 1 16.89 29.98 -45.87
C MET A 1 16.66 28.50 -45.62
N LYS A 2 17.01 27.64 -46.58
CA LYS A 2 16.74 26.19 -46.59
C LYS A 2 17.30 25.52 -45.32
N GLY A 3 16.43 24.93 -44.49
CA GLY A 3 16.80 24.05 -43.38
C GLY A 3 16.36 22.63 -43.73
N THR A 4 17.33 21.78 -44.02
CA THR A 4 17.14 20.35 -44.30
C THR A 4 16.72 19.63 -43.02
N SER A 5 15.68 18.81 -43.13
CA SER A 5 15.25 17.85 -42.11
C SER A 5 16.27 16.71 -42.02
N GLU A 6 17.13 16.74 -41.01
CA GLU A 6 17.91 15.57 -40.60
C GLU A 6 17.15 14.84 -39.49
N ALA A 7 16.59 13.69 -39.86
CA ALA A 7 16.17 12.67 -38.92
C ALA A 7 17.44 12.09 -38.27
N PHE A 8 17.56 12.18 -36.94
CA PHE A 8 18.61 11.49 -36.20
C PHE A 8 18.28 9.99 -36.12
N PRO A 9 19.12 9.08 -36.65
CA PRO A 9 19.02 7.67 -36.35
C PRO A 9 19.78 7.41 -35.04
N ILE A 10 19.07 6.95 -34.01
CA ILE A 10 19.70 6.48 -32.78
C ILE A 10 20.13 5.04 -33.05
N ASN A 11 21.45 4.82 -33.20
CA ASN A 11 22.05 3.50 -33.38
C ASN A 11 22.42 2.94 -32.00
N PRO A 12 21.96 1.73 -31.60
CA PRO A 12 22.30 1.14 -30.31
C PRO A 12 23.58 0.30 -30.45
N GLY A 13 24.71 0.79 -29.96
CA GLY A 13 25.93 0.00 -29.91
C GLY A 13 27.16 0.78 -29.44
N GLU A 14 27.89 0.17 -28.52
CA GLU A 14 29.25 0.48 -28.06
C GLU A 14 29.44 1.65 -27.09
N ILE A 15 29.43 1.35 -25.78
CA ILE A 15 30.50 1.85 -24.88
C ILE A 15 31.01 0.68 -24.03
N SER A 16 32.27 0.33 -24.32
CA SER A 16 33.08 -0.69 -23.68
C SER A 16 33.58 -0.24 -22.30
N MET A 17 33.60 -1.18 -21.34
CA MET A 17 34.22 -1.06 -20.02
C MET A 17 35.71 -0.67 -20.14
N ARG A 18 36.15 0.27 -19.30
CA ARG A 18 37.46 0.26 -18.59
C ARG A 18 37.63 1.53 -17.76
N SER A 19 37.63 1.40 -16.43
CA SER A 19 38.84 1.58 -15.61
C SER A 19 38.50 1.77 -14.13
N VAL A 20 39.10 0.89 -13.34
CA VAL A 20 39.11 0.86 -11.88
C VAL A 20 39.97 2.01 -11.36
N ILE A 21 39.42 2.83 -10.45
CA ILE A 21 40.22 3.72 -9.60
C ILE A 21 39.98 3.33 -8.14
N ARG A 22 41.02 2.78 -7.52
CA ARG A 22 41.14 2.59 -6.07
C ARG A 22 41.36 3.94 -5.39
N MET A 23 40.69 4.19 -4.27
CA MET A 23 41.12 5.20 -3.28
C MET A 23 41.33 4.54 -1.90
N PRO A 24 42.29 5.02 -1.10
CA PRO A 24 42.80 4.31 0.08
C PRO A 24 42.00 4.62 1.35
N SER A 25 41.84 3.61 2.19
CA SER A 25 41.30 3.71 3.55
C SER A 25 42.25 4.46 4.47
N ILE A 26 41.77 5.52 5.12
CA ILE A 26 42.44 6.18 6.25
C ILE A 26 41.83 5.62 7.53
N VAL A 27 42.66 4.96 8.33
CA VAL A 27 42.32 4.43 9.66
C VAL A 27 42.77 5.45 10.70
N LEU A 28 41.84 5.99 11.50
CA LEU A 28 42.14 6.71 12.74
C LEU A 28 41.88 5.78 13.94
N PRO A 29 42.78 5.71 14.95
CA PRO A 29 42.53 4.94 16.15
C PRO A 29 41.75 5.77 17.17
N SER A 30 40.53 5.34 17.53
CA SER A 30 39.78 5.90 18.66
C SER A 30 40.19 5.22 19.97
N LEU A 31 40.59 6.07 20.91
CA LEU A 31 41.02 5.76 22.27
C LEU A 31 39.84 5.21 23.10
N LEU A 32 39.94 3.98 23.61
CA LEU A 32 38.94 3.39 24.52
C LEU A 32 39.11 3.99 25.92
N LEU A 33 38.12 4.76 26.39
CA LEU A 33 37.96 5.14 27.80
C LEU A 33 36.93 4.19 28.43
N SER A 34 37.39 3.34 29.35
CA SER A 34 36.55 2.36 30.05
C SER A 34 35.67 3.08 31.07
N LEU A 35 34.36 3.14 30.80
CA LEU A 35 33.34 3.58 31.73
C LEU A 35 32.77 2.33 32.42
N ILE A 36 33.03 2.19 33.73
CA ILE A 36 32.43 1.14 34.56
C ILE A 36 30.95 1.53 34.77
N VAL A 37 30.06 0.86 34.03
CA VAL A 37 28.61 0.92 34.26
C VAL A 37 28.26 -0.22 35.21
N PHE A 38 27.71 0.12 36.38
CA PHE A 38 27.02 -0.86 37.22
C PHE A 38 25.79 -1.34 36.46
N ALA A 39 25.85 -2.56 35.92
CA ALA A 39 24.69 -3.24 35.38
C ALA A 39 23.78 -3.65 36.55
N SER A 40 22.75 -2.84 36.82
CA SER A 40 21.59 -3.31 37.57
C SER A 40 20.88 -4.37 36.74
N SER A 41 20.68 -5.55 37.32
CA SER A 41 19.96 -6.68 36.73
C SER A 41 18.58 -6.23 36.21
N ALA A 42 18.45 -5.98 34.91
CA ALA A 42 17.16 -5.67 34.30
C ALA A 42 16.37 -6.98 34.18
N SER A 43 15.32 -7.14 34.99
CA SER A 43 14.30 -8.15 34.74
C SER A 43 13.65 -7.85 33.39
N ALA A 44 13.68 -8.82 32.46
CA ALA A 44 13.06 -8.69 31.15
C ALA A 44 11.52 -8.75 31.30
N GLN A 45 10.88 -7.60 31.43
CA GLN A 45 9.43 -7.45 31.30
C GLN A 45 8.99 -7.87 29.89
N THR A 46 7.88 -8.60 29.79
CA THR A 46 7.40 -9.14 28.50
C THR A 46 6.01 -8.61 28.18
N VAL A 47 5.73 -8.35 26.91
CA VAL A 47 4.39 -7.98 26.45
C VAL A 47 3.50 -9.23 26.52
N PRO A 48 2.32 -9.19 27.18
CA PRO A 48 1.43 -10.35 27.19
C PRO A 48 0.86 -10.59 25.78
N PRO A 49 0.84 -11.84 25.28
CA PRO A 49 0.19 -12.14 24.01
C PRO A 49 -1.33 -11.96 24.17
N LEU A 50 -1.90 -10.98 23.45
CA LEU A 50 -3.35 -10.72 23.48
C LEU A 50 -4.14 -11.66 22.57
N GLY A 51 -3.49 -12.38 21.64
CA GLY A 51 -4.15 -13.35 20.77
C GLY A 51 -5.36 -12.75 20.05
N ALA A 52 -6.48 -13.48 20.01
CA ALA A 52 -7.70 -12.99 19.36
C ALA A 52 -8.31 -11.75 20.05
N ALA A 53 -8.01 -11.52 21.33
CA ALA A 53 -8.46 -10.33 22.06
C ALA A 53 -7.82 -9.04 21.52
N GLU A 54 -6.73 -9.15 20.76
CA GLU A 54 -6.02 -7.99 20.23
C GLU A 54 -6.94 -7.09 19.38
N SER A 55 -7.86 -7.69 18.62
CA SER A 55 -8.83 -6.98 17.77
C SER A 55 -10.01 -6.32 18.52
N PHE A 56 -10.13 -6.50 19.84
CA PHE A 56 -11.26 -6.00 20.63
C PHE A 56 -10.90 -4.76 21.45
N ALA A 57 -11.78 -3.76 21.39
CA ALA A 57 -11.76 -2.59 22.26
C ALA A 57 -12.37 -2.88 23.63
N ALA A 58 -13.44 -3.68 23.65
CA ALA A 58 -14.13 -4.09 24.86
C ALA A 58 -14.51 -5.57 24.83
N LEU A 59 -14.30 -6.26 25.95
CA LEU A 59 -14.73 -7.64 26.19
C LEU A 59 -15.36 -7.73 27.57
N ALA A 60 -16.45 -8.50 27.70
CA ALA A 60 -17.07 -8.77 28.98
C ALA A 60 -17.55 -10.22 29.11
N GLY A 61 -17.47 -10.75 30.33
CA GLY A 61 -17.98 -12.08 30.67
C GLY A 61 -19.51 -12.18 30.59
N THR A 62 -20.20 -11.15 31.09
CA THR A 62 -21.66 -11.18 31.28
C THR A 62 -22.41 -10.20 30.38
N ALA A 63 -21.99 -8.93 30.36
CA ALA A 63 -22.66 -7.88 29.60
C ALA A 63 -21.74 -6.69 29.28
N ILE A 64 -22.00 -6.02 28.17
CA ILE A 64 -21.51 -4.65 27.90
C ILE A 64 -22.72 -3.72 27.87
N THR A 65 -22.69 -2.67 28.69
CA THR A 65 -23.74 -1.64 28.73
C THR A 65 -23.12 -0.27 28.50
N ALA A 66 -23.63 0.43 27.49
CA ALA A 66 -23.30 1.83 27.26
C ALA A 66 -24.46 2.73 27.68
N THR A 67 -24.17 3.88 28.28
CA THR A 67 -25.14 4.96 28.55
C THR A 67 -24.67 6.22 27.84
N GLY A 68 -25.58 6.94 27.17
CA GLY A 68 -25.22 8.14 26.40
C GLY A 68 -24.40 7.87 25.13
N PRO A 69 -23.92 8.92 24.43
CA PRO A 69 -23.34 8.84 23.09
C PRO A 69 -21.88 8.38 23.12
N ALA A 70 -21.61 7.19 23.65
CA ALA A 70 -20.27 6.64 23.71
C ALA A 70 -19.74 6.24 22.32
N VAL A 71 -18.43 6.38 22.09
CA VAL A 71 -17.76 5.97 20.84
C VAL A 71 -16.72 4.92 21.17
N ILE A 72 -16.90 3.70 20.64
CA ILE A 72 -15.95 2.61 20.84
C ILE A 72 -15.31 2.25 19.50
N SER A 73 -14.00 2.47 19.39
CA SER A 73 -13.22 2.17 18.18
C SER A 73 -12.55 0.80 18.33
N GLY A 74 -13.04 -0.18 17.57
CA GLY A 74 -12.63 -1.60 17.62
C GLY A 74 -13.77 -2.55 17.98
N ASN A 75 -13.56 -3.87 17.83
CA ASN A 75 -14.62 -4.87 18.09
C ASN A 75 -15.08 -4.84 19.56
N ILE A 76 -16.36 -5.12 19.80
CA ILE A 76 -16.87 -5.38 21.15
C ILE A 76 -17.39 -6.80 21.26
N GLY A 77 -17.17 -7.44 22.40
CA GLY A 77 -17.50 -8.84 22.59
C GLY A 77 -18.07 -9.17 23.96
N VAL A 78 -19.07 -10.05 24.01
CA VAL A 78 -19.55 -10.64 25.27
C VAL A 78 -19.51 -12.16 25.15
N SER A 79 -18.84 -12.82 26.09
CA SER A 79 -18.76 -14.27 26.16
C SER A 79 -18.38 -14.74 27.58
N PRO A 80 -19.03 -15.78 28.14
CA PRO A 80 -20.06 -16.61 27.51
C PRO A 80 -21.45 -15.96 27.44
N GLY A 81 -21.64 -14.80 28.09
CA GLY A 81 -22.86 -14.02 27.98
C GLY A 81 -23.13 -13.49 26.56
N SER A 82 -24.25 -12.80 26.40
CA SER A 82 -24.65 -12.25 25.10
C SER A 82 -25.27 -10.85 25.17
N ALA A 83 -25.35 -10.24 26.35
CA ALA A 83 -26.04 -8.98 26.54
C ALA A 83 -25.16 -7.79 26.14
N VAL A 84 -25.57 -7.08 25.08
CA VAL A 84 -25.02 -5.78 24.68
C VAL A 84 -26.15 -4.77 24.61
N THR A 85 -26.10 -3.71 25.42
CA THR A 85 -27.18 -2.72 25.56
C THR A 85 -26.66 -1.29 25.45
N GLY A 86 -27.50 -0.37 24.95
CA GLY A 86 -27.15 1.05 24.80
C GLY A 86 -26.52 1.45 23.46
N PHE A 87 -26.58 0.58 22.45
CA PHE A 87 -26.14 0.82 21.08
C PHE A 87 -27.36 0.74 20.16
N PRO A 88 -28.08 1.83 19.85
CA PRO A 88 -27.79 3.26 20.11
C PRO A 88 -28.18 3.78 21.52
N PRO A 89 -27.76 5.01 21.93
CA PRO A 89 -27.03 6.03 21.16
C PRO A 89 -25.52 5.85 21.09
N ALA A 90 -24.93 4.89 21.81
CA ALA A 90 -23.54 4.56 21.62
C ALA A 90 -23.30 3.93 20.24
N VAL A 91 -22.10 4.12 19.72
CA VAL A 91 -21.68 3.60 18.42
C VAL A 91 -20.39 2.80 18.53
N VAL A 92 -20.31 1.73 17.76
CA VAL A 92 -19.07 1.04 17.46
C VAL A 92 -18.57 1.56 16.12
N VAL A 93 -17.33 2.04 16.09
CA VAL A 93 -16.63 2.46 14.88
C VAL A 93 -15.45 1.53 14.66
N ASN A 94 -15.04 1.31 13.41
CA ASN A 94 -13.89 0.47 13.06
C ASN A 94 -13.95 -0.93 13.73
N GLY A 95 -15.15 -1.52 13.84
CA GLY A 95 -15.36 -2.75 14.58
C GLY A 95 -16.79 -3.28 14.45
N GLN A 96 -17.01 -4.49 14.97
CA GLN A 96 -18.30 -5.18 14.99
C GLN A 96 -18.65 -5.68 16.40
N ILE A 97 -19.91 -6.06 16.59
CA ILE A 97 -20.43 -6.64 17.84
C ILE A 97 -20.46 -8.16 17.72
N TYR A 98 -19.81 -8.86 18.66
CA TYR A 98 -19.80 -10.33 18.74
C TYR A 98 -20.37 -10.78 20.09
N THR A 99 -21.27 -11.78 20.09
CA THR A 99 -21.89 -12.27 21.34
C THR A 99 -21.93 -13.80 21.38
N GLY A 100 -21.78 -14.35 22.58
CA GLY A 100 -21.82 -15.79 22.84
C GLY A 100 -20.53 -16.51 22.47
N ALA A 101 -20.34 -17.67 23.11
CA ALA A 101 -19.10 -18.45 23.06
C ALA A 101 -18.73 -19.00 21.67
N ALA A 102 -19.70 -19.15 20.76
CA ALA A 102 -19.46 -19.63 19.40
C ALA A 102 -18.99 -18.53 18.43
N SER A 103 -19.09 -17.25 18.83
CA SER A 103 -18.61 -16.11 18.04
C SER A 103 -17.11 -15.85 18.26
N LEU A 104 -16.54 -14.88 17.53
CA LEU A 104 -15.17 -14.42 17.77
C LEU A 104 -14.95 -13.94 19.23
N ALA A 105 -16.01 -13.50 19.92
CA ALA A 105 -15.94 -13.13 21.34
C ALA A 105 -15.51 -14.30 22.24
N GLY A 106 -15.85 -15.55 21.91
CA GLY A 106 -15.43 -16.73 22.67
C GLY A 106 -13.91 -16.92 22.67
N THR A 107 -13.31 -16.96 21.49
CA THR A 107 -11.85 -17.08 21.34
C THR A 107 -11.12 -15.86 21.90
N ALA A 108 -11.68 -14.66 21.72
CA ALA A 108 -11.14 -13.44 22.28
C ALA A 108 -11.15 -13.45 23.82
N GLN A 109 -12.26 -13.88 24.45
CA GLN A 109 -12.36 -13.99 25.91
C GLN A 109 -11.29 -14.93 26.48
N ASN A 110 -11.08 -16.10 25.85
CA ASN A 110 -10.03 -17.04 26.26
C ASN A 110 -8.63 -16.42 26.14
N SER A 111 -8.38 -15.66 25.07
CA SER A 111 -7.10 -14.97 24.88
C SER A 111 -6.89 -13.86 25.92
N ALA A 112 -7.94 -13.12 26.28
CA ALA A 112 -7.90 -12.10 27.34
C ALA A 112 -7.62 -12.72 28.73
N ILE A 113 -8.20 -13.89 29.03
CA ILE A 113 -7.90 -14.66 30.25
C ILE A 113 -6.43 -15.11 30.27
N ALA A 114 -5.90 -15.59 29.15
CA ALA A 114 -4.50 -15.97 29.04
C ALA A 114 -3.56 -14.76 29.26
N ALA A 115 -3.86 -13.62 28.65
CA ALA A 115 -3.13 -12.38 28.84
C ALA A 115 -3.16 -11.89 30.29
N TYR A 116 -4.32 -11.97 30.96
CA TYR A 116 -4.45 -11.66 32.38
C TYR A 116 -3.56 -12.54 33.26
N ASN A 117 -3.55 -13.85 33.02
CA ASN A 117 -2.72 -14.79 33.78
C ASN A 117 -1.23 -14.57 33.52
N ASN A 118 -0.84 -14.25 32.28
CA ASN A 118 0.53 -13.87 31.96
C ASN A 118 0.96 -12.60 32.71
N LEU A 119 0.13 -11.55 32.67
CA LEU A 119 0.39 -10.29 33.38
C LEU A 119 0.52 -10.52 34.88
N LYS A 120 -0.40 -11.27 35.50
CA LYS A 120 -0.37 -11.62 36.92
C LYS A 120 0.86 -12.45 37.31
N GLY A 121 1.38 -13.26 36.38
CA GLY A 121 2.54 -14.12 36.59
C GLY A 121 3.89 -13.43 36.46
N GLN A 122 3.94 -12.17 36.00
CA GLN A 122 5.22 -11.45 35.89
C GLN A 122 5.80 -11.14 37.27
N THR A 123 7.12 -11.17 37.39
CA THR A 123 7.79 -10.83 38.65
C THR A 123 7.59 -9.36 38.98
N CYS A 124 7.09 -9.07 40.19
CA CYS A 124 6.98 -7.68 40.64
C CYS A 124 8.36 -7.02 40.71
N GLY A 125 8.50 -5.86 40.08
CA GLY A 125 9.71 -5.05 40.12
C GLY A 125 9.68 -4.00 41.23
N THR A 126 8.54 -3.32 41.42
CA THR A 126 8.38 -2.29 42.44
C THR A 126 7.04 -2.42 43.12
N ASP A 127 7.06 -2.67 44.42
CA ASP A 127 5.86 -2.69 45.25
C ASP A 127 5.43 -1.27 45.61
N LEU A 128 4.20 -0.93 45.25
CA LEU A 128 3.54 0.35 45.49
C LEU A 128 2.35 0.22 46.44
N THR A 129 2.25 -0.89 47.18
CA THR A 129 1.18 -1.12 48.15
C THR A 129 1.04 0.05 49.13
N GLY A 130 -0.18 0.57 49.25
CA GLY A 130 -0.49 1.74 50.10
C GLY A 130 -0.07 3.10 49.53
N LYS A 131 0.49 3.16 48.32
CA LYS A 131 0.79 4.43 47.62
C LYS A 131 -0.38 4.86 46.74
N ILE A 132 -0.55 6.17 46.59
CA ILE A 132 -1.52 6.77 45.67
C ILE A 132 -0.77 7.31 44.44
N LEU A 133 -1.10 6.78 43.26
CA LEU A 133 -0.53 7.18 41.99
C LEU A 133 -0.91 8.63 41.67
N GLY A 134 0.03 9.39 41.10
CA GLY A 134 -0.16 10.80 40.77
C GLY A 134 -0.24 11.75 41.97
N GLN A 135 -0.16 11.25 43.21
CA GLN A 135 -0.19 12.10 44.41
C GLN A 135 1.01 11.90 45.33
N THR A 136 1.44 10.65 45.53
CA THR A 136 2.53 10.36 46.46
C THR A 136 3.86 10.87 45.87
N PRO A 137 4.65 11.69 46.59
CA PRO A 137 5.97 12.13 46.14
C PRO A 137 6.86 10.93 45.76
N GLY A 138 7.51 11.01 44.59
CA GLY A 138 8.28 9.89 44.01
C GLY A 138 7.48 8.93 43.11
N PHE A 139 6.15 9.04 43.06
CA PHE A 139 5.27 8.19 42.24
C PHE A 139 4.34 9.03 41.33
N LEU A 140 4.75 10.25 41.04
CA LEU A 140 4.16 11.13 40.03
C LEU A 140 4.65 10.77 38.62
N THR A 141 5.85 10.20 38.55
CA THR A 141 6.49 9.76 37.31
C THR A 141 7.07 8.38 37.53
N LEU A 142 6.72 7.44 36.64
CA LEU A 142 7.21 6.07 36.66
C LEU A 142 7.98 5.80 35.37
N THR A 143 9.05 5.03 35.45
CA THR A 143 9.81 4.52 34.29
C THR A 143 9.26 3.15 33.85
N PRO A 144 9.70 2.56 32.73
CA PRO A 144 9.21 1.25 32.32
C PRO A 144 9.49 0.19 33.41
N GLY A 145 8.51 -0.67 33.69
CA GLY A 145 8.61 -1.66 34.78
C GLY A 145 7.31 -2.36 35.15
N VAL A 146 7.43 -3.34 36.07
CA VAL A 146 6.30 -4.05 36.70
C VAL A 146 6.07 -3.49 38.10
N TYR A 147 4.92 -2.86 38.31
CA TYR A 147 4.48 -2.25 39.55
C TYR A 147 3.38 -3.08 40.19
N CYS A 148 3.54 -3.47 41.46
CA CYS A 148 2.55 -4.27 42.16
C CYS A 148 1.87 -3.54 43.31
N PHE A 149 0.61 -3.91 43.57
CA PHE A 149 -0.18 -3.52 44.73
C PHE A 149 -0.81 -4.79 45.29
N ASP A 150 -0.48 -5.19 46.52
CA ASP A 150 -1.09 -6.35 47.18
C ASP A 150 -2.58 -6.14 47.45
N THR A 151 -2.98 -4.87 47.59
CA THR A 151 -4.35 -4.44 47.85
C THR A 151 -4.91 -3.62 46.69
N SER A 152 -5.76 -2.63 46.98
CA SER A 152 -6.28 -1.71 45.98
C SER A 152 -5.22 -0.70 45.55
N ALA A 153 -5.39 -0.18 44.34
CA ALA A 153 -4.64 0.95 43.81
C ALA A 153 -5.58 2.14 43.59
N GLN A 154 -5.04 3.35 43.80
CA GLN A 154 -5.75 4.61 43.58
C GLN A 154 -4.93 5.54 42.70
N LEU A 155 -5.61 6.26 41.80
CA LEU A 155 -5.06 7.37 41.02
C LEU A 155 -5.88 8.62 41.33
N ASN A 156 -5.25 9.63 41.91
CA ASN A 156 -5.98 10.85 42.34
C ASN A 156 -5.59 12.12 41.56
N SER A 157 -4.64 12.03 40.63
CA SER A 157 -4.17 13.16 39.81
C SER A 157 -3.47 12.64 38.55
N THR A 158 -2.50 13.40 38.02
CA THR A 158 -1.73 13.02 36.84
C THR A 158 -0.60 12.06 37.20
N LEU A 159 -0.65 10.85 36.65
CA LEU A 159 0.46 9.92 36.58
C LEU A 159 1.18 10.08 35.24
N THR A 160 2.48 10.35 35.27
CA THR A 160 3.33 10.37 34.08
C THR A 160 4.07 9.05 33.94
N LEU A 161 3.92 8.38 32.80
CA LEU A 161 4.71 7.23 32.40
C LEU A 161 5.85 7.74 31.52
N ASN A 162 7.04 7.82 32.11
CA ASN A 162 8.25 8.26 31.43
C ASN A 162 8.82 7.10 30.60
N ASP A 163 8.44 7.09 29.33
CA ASP A 163 8.91 6.15 28.32
C ASP A 163 10.29 6.50 27.76
N GLY A 164 10.89 7.64 28.15
CA GLY A 164 12.23 8.04 27.69
C GLY A 164 12.33 8.22 26.16
N GLY A 165 11.19 8.36 25.48
CA GLY A 165 11.10 8.37 24.01
C GLY A 165 11.11 6.99 23.36
N ASP A 166 11.14 5.89 24.11
CA ASP A 166 11.04 4.53 23.56
C ASP A 166 9.58 4.15 23.27
N PRO A 167 9.16 3.99 22.00
CA PRO A 167 7.80 3.59 21.65
C PRO A 167 7.43 2.17 22.09
N ASN A 168 8.40 1.37 22.53
CA ASN A 168 8.20 0.00 23.01
C ASN A 168 8.28 -0.12 24.53
N ALA A 169 8.47 0.98 25.26
CA ALA A 169 8.48 1.02 26.72
C ALA A 169 7.25 0.30 27.32
N ILE A 170 7.51 -0.64 28.23
CA ILE A 170 6.48 -1.50 28.85
C ILE A 170 6.21 -1.02 30.28
N PHE A 171 4.93 -0.87 30.62
CA PHE A 171 4.47 -0.54 31.97
C PHE A 171 3.38 -1.53 32.37
N ILE A 172 3.60 -2.28 33.45
CA ILE A 172 2.65 -3.27 33.94
C ILE A 172 2.27 -2.91 35.37
N PHE A 173 0.97 -2.81 35.63
CA PHE A 173 0.40 -2.62 36.95
C PHE A 173 -0.36 -3.88 37.36
N GLN A 174 0.14 -4.59 38.37
CA GLN A 174 -0.50 -5.76 38.98
C GLN A 174 -1.22 -5.31 40.26
N ILE A 175 -2.55 -5.38 40.27
CA ILE A 175 -3.36 -4.87 41.38
C ILE A 175 -4.15 -6.01 41.99
N GLY A 176 -3.93 -6.28 43.29
CA GLY A 176 -4.48 -7.42 44.00
C GLY A 176 -6.00 -7.39 44.12
N THR A 177 -6.58 -6.20 44.33
CA THR A 177 -8.05 -6.04 44.42
C THR A 177 -8.61 -5.05 43.41
N THR A 178 -8.91 -3.82 43.80
CA THR A 178 -9.62 -2.83 42.98
C THR A 178 -8.70 -1.72 42.50
N LEU A 179 -9.00 -1.19 41.31
CA LEU A 179 -8.45 0.08 40.84
C LEU A 179 -9.55 1.14 40.88
N THR A 180 -9.26 2.30 41.46
CA THR A 180 -10.17 3.45 41.43
C THR A 180 -9.42 4.71 41.02
N THR A 181 -10.05 5.57 40.22
CA THR A 181 -9.51 6.90 39.92
C THR A 181 -10.43 8.00 40.48
N ALA A 182 -9.86 9.07 41.01
CA ALA A 182 -10.61 10.28 41.29
C ALA A 182 -11.02 10.96 39.98
N SER A 183 -12.06 11.79 40.04
CA SER A 183 -12.51 12.58 38.88
C SER A 183 -11.38 13.44 38.31
N SER A 184 -11.35 13.58 36.99
CA SER A 184 -10.33 14.33 36.24
C SER A 184 -8.88 13.86 36.42
N SER A 185 -8.67 12.63 36.91
CA SER A 185 -7.33 12.04 36.95
C SER A 185 -6.79 11.79 35.53
N GLN A 186 -5.47 11.64 35.41
CA GLN A 186 -4.85 11.43 34.10
C GLN A 186 -3.72 10.40 34.16
N VAL A 187 -3.60 9.59 33.10
CA VAL A 187 -2.37 8.84 32.81
C VAL A 187 -1.81 9.39 31.50
N ILE A 188 -0.59 9.90 31.52
CA ILE A 188 0.07 10.49 30.35
C ILE A 188 1.40 9.79 30.06
N MET A 189 1.78 9.66 28.79
CA MET A 189 3.12 9.26 28.40
C MET A 189 4.01 10.51 28.29
N SER A 190 5.26 10.45 28.73
CA SER A 190 6.17 11.61 28.62
C SER A 190 6.42 12.05 27.17
N SER A 191 6.39 11.10 26.22
CA SER A 191 6.50 11.35 24.78
C SER A 191 5.20 11.84 24.12
N GLY A 192 4.06 11.78 24.82
CA GLY A 192 2.73 11.92 24.21
C GLY A 192 2.20 10.67 23.51
N GLY A 193 2.93 9.55 23.54
CA GLY A 193 2.53 8.27 22.94
C GLY A 193 1.17 7.73 23.43
N ARG A 194 0.57 6.83 22.64
CA ARG A 194 -0.77 6.27 22.92
C ARG A 194 -0.80 5.21 24.03
N GLY A 195 0.35 4.72 24.49
CA GLY A 195 0.44 3.76 25.59
C GLY A 195 0.08 2.31 25.22
N LYS A 196 0.43 1.85 24.00
CA LYS A 196 0.11 0.50 23.50
C LYS A 196 0.60 -0.65 24.43
N ASN A 197 1.72 -0.43 25.10
CA ASN A 197 2.39 -1.38 26.00
C ASN A 197 2.16 -1.06 27.49
N VAL A 198 1.09 -0.33 27.82
CA VAL A 198 0.66 -0.09 29.21
C VAL A 198 -0.43 -1.09 29.55
N TYR A 199 -0.27 -1.84 30.64
CA TYR A 199 -1.19 -2.91 31.05
C TYR A 199 -1.58 -2.76 32.53
N TRP A 200 -2.88 -2.91 32.79
CA TRP A 200 -3.46 -2.86 34.14
C TRP A 200 -4.18 -4.18 34.40
N GLN A 201 -3.51 -5.09 35.10
CA GLN A 201 -4.09 -6.34 35.58
C GLN A 201 -4.74 -6.09 36.94
N ILE A 202 -6.05 -6.37 37.07
CA ILE A 202 -6.83 -6.00 38.26
C ILE A 202 -7.55 -7.23 38.81
N GLY A 203 -7.27 -7.56 40.08
CA GLY A 203 -7.72 -8.79 40.72
C GLY A 203 -9.24 -8.91 40.93
N THR A 204 -9.94 -7.78 40.96
CA THR A 204 -11.41 -7.71 41.04
C THR A 204 -11.96 -6.75 40.00
N SER A 205 -12.30 -5.52 40.38
CA SER A 205 -12.98 -4.56 39.52
C SER A 205 -12.23 -3.23 39.41
N ALA A 206 -12.45 -2.53 38.29
CA ALA A 206 -11.93 -1.20 38.03
C ALA A 206 -13.07 -0.17 37.95
N THR A 207 -12.89 0.98 38.58
CA THR A 207 -13.78 2.14 38.42
C THR A 207 -12.95 3.35 38.01
N ILE A 208 -13.13 3.78 36.76
CA ILE A 208 -12.45 4.94 36.21
C ILE A 208 -13.40 6.13 36.36
N GLY A 209 -13.02 7.05 37.25
CA GLY A 209 -13.80 8.20 37.72
C GLY A 209 -14.05 9.25 36.63
N THR A 210 -15.02 10.12 36.88
CA THR A 210 -15.60 10.99 35.84
C THR A 210 -14.55 11.87 35.19
N SER A 211 -14.62 12.02 33.87
CA SER A 211 -13.68 12.86 33.11
C SER A 211 -12.19 12.46 33.25
N THR A 212 -11.90 11.25 33.74
CA THR A 212 -10.53 10.72 33.75
C THR A 212 -10.06 10.45 32.32
N THR A 213 -8.84 10.86 31.99
CA THR A 213 -8.19 10.46 30.74
C THR A 213 -7.18 9.36 31.02
N PHE A 214 -7.52 8.13 30.69
CA PHE A 214 -6.74 6.93 31.02
C PHE A 214 -5.93 6.42 29.82
N ARG A 215 -4.88 5.64 30.08
CA ARG A 215 -4.06 5.00 29.05
C ARG A 215 -3.77 3.56 29.40
N GLY A 216 -3.86 2.69 28.40
CA GLY A 216 -3.45 1.29 28.49
C GLY A 216 -4.61 0.30 28.47
N ASN A 217 -4.22 -0.98 28.48
CA ASN A 217 -5.10 -2.12 28.41
C ASN A 217 -5.56 -2.50 29.83
N ILE A 218 -6.82 -2.23 30.15
CA ILE A 218 -7.44 -2.56 31.44
C ILE A 218 -8.00 -3.97 31.35
N ILE A 219 -7.46 -4.89 32.15
CA ILE A 219 -7.91 -6.29 32.20
C ILE A 219 -8.26 -6.63 33.65
N ALA A 220 -9.55 -6.57 33.96
CA ALA A 220 -10.09 -6.81 35.30
C ALA A 220 -10.76 -8.17 35.39
N ASN A 221 -10.50 -8.88 36.49
CA ASN A 221 -11.06 -10.21 36.71
C ASN A 221 -12.59 -10.21 36.77
N THR A 222 -13.20 -9.16 37.33
CA THR A 222 -14.64 -9.08 37.57
C THR A 222 -15.30 -8.06 36.65
N SER A 223 -15.32 -6.77 37.00
CA SER A 223 -16.07 -5.76 36.24
C SER A 223 -15.27 -4.49 36.02
N ILE A 224 -15.62 -3.75 34.96
CA ILE A 224 -15.04 -2.44 34.68
C ILE A 224 -16.17 -1.42 34.52
N THR A 225 -16.03 -0.28 35.19
CA THR A 225 -16.93 0.86 35.03
C THR A 225 -16.12 2.07 34.59
N LEU A 226 -16.34 2.53 33.36
CA LEU A 226 -15.96 3.87 32.93
C LEU A 226 -17.15 4.79 33.23
N THR A 227 -16.99 5.64 34.23
CA THR A 227 -18.02 6.62 34.60
C THR A 227 -18.10 7.77 33.59
N THR A 228 -19.05 8.68 33.77
CA THR A 228 -19.38 9.74 32.81
C THR A 228 -18.14 10.44 32.25
N SER A 229 -17.98 10.36 30.93
CA SER A 229 -16.91 11.00 30.17
C SER A 229 -15.47 10.56 30.52
N ALA A 230 -15.31 9.42 31.19
CA ALA A 230 -13.99 8.83 31.47
C ALA A 230 -13.46 8.03 30.27
N SER A 231 -12.38 8.45 29.63
CA SER A 231 -11.89 7.87 28.37
C SER A 231 -10.67 6.98 28.58
N THR A 232 -10.42 6.07 27.63
CA THR A 232 -9.15 5.32 27.58
C THR A 232 -8.65 5.14 26.15
N THR A 233 -7.34 5.35 25.96
CA THR A 233 -6.62 4.85 24.77
C THR A 233 -6.01 3.50 25.13
N GLY A 234 -6.63 2.41 24.67
CA GLY A 234 -6.35 1.06 25.10
C GLY A 234 -7.60 0.19 25.07
N ARG A 235 -7.71 -0.77 26.01
CA ARG A 235 -8.74 -1.82 25.98
C ARG A 235 -9.47 -1.92 27.33
N VAL A 236 -10.69 -2.43 27.30
CA VAL A 236 -11.55 -2.62 28.49
C VAL A 236 -12.05 -4.07 28.54
N PHE A 237 -11.34 -4.94 29.27
CA PHE A 237 -11.64 -6.37 29.36
C PHE A 237 -12.09 -6.77 30.78
N ALA A 238 -13.39 -7.00 30.95
CA ALA A 238 -14.00 -7.49 32.19
C ALA A 238 -14.23 -9.02 32.11
N LEU A 239 -13.32 -9.81 32.68
CA LEU A 239 -13.24 -11.24 32.36
C LEU A 239 -14.45 -12.07 32.81
N ASN A 240 -15.00 -11.80 33.99
CA ASN A 240 -16.09 -12.61 34.57
C ASN A 240 -17.36 -11.82 34.86
N GLY A 241 -17.40 -10.54 34.54
CA GLY A 241 -18.51 -9.65 34.86
C GLY A 241 -18.80 -8.67 33.72
N ALA A 242 -19.38 -7.53 34.07
CA ALA A 242 -19.86 -6.56 33.09
C ALA A 242 -18.83 -5.44 32.85
N ALA A 243 -18.87 -4.86 31.65
CA ALA A 243 -18.28 -3.57 31.37
C ALA A 243 -19.38 -2.51 31.20
N THR A 244 -19.31 -1.41 31.95
CA THR A 244 -20.22 -0.28 31.86
C THR A 244 -19.46 0.94 31.35
N ILE A 245 -19.99 1.61 30.32
CA ILE A 245 -19.34 2.71 29.61
C ILE A 245 -20.31 3.89 29.52
N ASP A 246 -20.06 4.98 30.25
CA ASP A 246 -20.98 6.13 30.28
C ASP A 246 -20.42 7.37 29.54
N SER A 247 -21.09 7.74 28.44
CA SER A 247 -20.93 8.99 27.69
C SER A 247 -19.47 9.34 27.38
N THR A 248 -18.72 8.35 26.88
CA THR A 248 -17.25 8.41 26.78
C THR A 248 -16.68 7.66 25.56
N SER A 249 -15.36 7.71 25.35
CA SER A 249 -14.65 7.01 24.28
C SER A 249 -13.74 5.88 24.79
N VAL A 250 -13.83 4.71 24.15
CA VAL A 250 -12.83 3.63 24.24
C VAL A 250 -12.18 3.49 22.89
N ASP A 251 -10.90 3.81 22.81
CA ASP A 251 -10.16 3.78 21.56
C ASP A 251 -9.10 2.68 21.63
N ALA A 252 -9.44 1.51 21.08
CA ALA A 252 -8.47 0.42 20.96
C ALA A 252 -7.29 0.93 20.15
N VAL A 253 -6.09 0.72 20.67
CA VAL A 253 -4.90 0.86 19.82
C VAL A 253 -5.10 -0.15 18.69
N PRO A 254 -5.17 0.30 17.42
CA PRO A 254 -5.31 -0.62 16.30
C PRO A 254 -4.24 -1.68 16.36
N THR A 255 -4.51 -2.85 15.79
CA THR A 255 -3.54 -3.93 15.68
C THR A 255 -3.67 -4.58 14.33
N GLY A 256 -2.54 -4.81 13.66
CA GLY A 256 -2.50 -5.14 12.25
C GLY A 256 -2.27 -3.94 11.35
N ILE A 257 -2.41 -4.18 10.04
CA ILE A 257 -2.26 -3.18 8.98
C ILE A 257 -3.63 -2.71 8.53
N GLN A 258 -3.87 -1.39 8.56
CA GLN A 258 -5.14 -0.80 8.18
C GLN A 258 -4.99 0.64 7.65
N PHE A 259 -6.02 1.17 7.03
CA PHE A 259 -6.10 2.60 6.69
C PHE A 259 -6.16 3.48 7.95
N SER A 260 -5.61 4.69 7.89
CA SER A 260 -5.69 5.64 9.01
C SER A 260 -7.07 6.28 9.18
N ALA A 261 -7.87 6.31 8.11
CA ALA A 261 -9.22 6.85 8.07
C ALA A 261 -10.13 6.00 7.19
N ALA A 262 -11.45 6.08 7.44
CA ALA A 262 -12.47 5.43 6.63
C ALA A 262 -12.81 6.20 5.34
N SER A 263 -12.49 7.50 5.30
CA SER A 263 -12.69 8.35 4.14
C SER A 263 -11.51 9.31 3.96
N TYR A 264 -11.16 9.58 2.70
CA TYR A 264 -10.13 10.55 2.29
C TYR A 264 -10.76 11.53 1.28
N PRO A 265 -11.20 12.72 1.72
CA PRO A 265 -11.70 13.73 0.81
C PRO A 265 -10.54 14.36 0.04
N VAL A 266 -10.78 14.67 -1.23
CA VAL A 266 -9.83 15.35 -2.10
C VAL A 266 -10.60 16.26 -3.06
N GLY A 267 -10.10 17.47 -3.31
CA GLY A 267 -10.60 18.28 -4.41
C GLY A 267 -10.03 17.77 -5.71
N GLU A 268 -10.82 17.76 -6.78
CA GLU A 268 -10.35 17.33 -8.09
C GLU A 268 -9.07 18.09 -8.53
N GLY A 269 -9.07 19.42 -8.33
CA GLY A 269 -7.91 20.29 -8.58
C GLY A 269 -6.69 20.05 -7.69
N ASP A 270 -6.79 19.24 -6.61
CA ASP A 270 -5.66 18.83 -5.78
C ASP A 270 -4.77 17.79 -6.46
N LYS A 271 -5.26 17.15 -7.53
CA LYS A 271 -4.54 16.25 -8.44
C LYS A 271 -4.05 14.93 -7.85
N LYS A 272 -4.01 14.80 -6.52
CA LYS A 272 -3.70 13.55 -5.83
C LYS A 272 -4.24 13.53 -4.42
N VAL A 273 -4.46 12.32 -3.91
CA VAL A 273 -4.76 12.06 -2.50
C VAL A 273 -3.71 11.11 -1.91
N ASP A 274 -3.19 11.46 -0.74
CA ASP A 274 -2.21 10.65 -0.02
C ASP A 274 -2.93 9.77 1.02
N VAL A 275 -3.07 8.48 0.71
CA VAL A 275 -3.72 7.50 1.57
C VAL A 275 -2.70 6.92 2.55
N THR A 276 -2.93 7.13 3.85
CA THR A 276 -2.03 6.64 4.90
C THR A 276 -2.46 5.25 5.37
N VAL A 277 -1.52 4.31 5.33
CA VAL A 277 -1.67 2.94 5.86
C VAL A 277 -0.82 2.83 7.10
N THR A 278 -1.43 2.39 8.20
CA THR A 278 -0.79 2.25 9.51
C THR A 278 -0.60 0.78 9.86
N ARG A 279 0.50 0.47 10.53
CA ARG A 279 0.82 -0.84 11.10
C ARG A 279 0.99 -0.70 12.61
N SER A 280 0.40 -1.63 13.33
CA SER A 280 0.31 -1.60 14.79
C SER A 280 0.28 -3.03 15.35
N GLY A 281 0.46 -3.19 16.67
CA GLY A 281 0.75 -4.50 17.29
C GLY A 281 2.25 -4.80 17.29
N ASP A 282 2.63 -6.06 17.04
CA ASP A 282 4.03 -6.46 16.89
C ASP A 282 4.65 -5.92 15.59
N THR A 283 5.69 -5.12 15.76
CA THR A 283 6.44 -4.46 14.67
C THR A 283 7.89 -4.92 14.62
N SER A 284 8.29 -5.92 15.41
CA SER A 284 9.66 -6.42 15.47
C SER A 284 10.11 -7.11 14.17
N GLY A 285 9.17 -7.72 13.44
CA GLY A 285 9.39 -8.32 12.13
C GLY A 285 8.93 -7.45 10.96
N ALA A 286 9.33 -7.79 9.73
CA ALA A 286 8.77 -7.19 8.53
C ALA A 286 7.32 -7.64 8.30
N ALA A 287 6.52 -6.81 7.60
CA ALA A 287 5.17 -7.16 7.18
C ALA A 287 4.86 -6.56 5.81
N SER A 288 3.85 -7.09 5.13
CA SER A 288 3.37 -6.56 3.87
C SER A 288 1.86 -6.64 3.75
N VAL A 289 1.29 -5.82 2.86
CA VAL A 289 -0.13 -5.83 2.50
C VAL A 289 -0.30 -5.36 1.07
N ARG A 290 -1.27 -5.90 0.34
CA ARG A 290 -1.64 -5.40 -0.99
C ARG A 290 -2.67 -4.29 -0.87
N PHE A 291 -2.37 -3.14 -1.46
CA PHE A 291 -3.26 -2.00 -1.67
C PHE A 291 -3.82 -2.05 -3.09
N ALA A 292 -5.11 -1.76 -3.26
CA ALA A 292 -5.72 -1.56 -4.57
C ALA A 292 -6.86 -0.54 -4.51
N THR A 293 -6.98 0.27 -5.56
CA THR A 293 -8.19 1.04 -5.87
C THR A 293 -9.24 0.14 -6.54
N SER A 294 -10.51 0.49 -6.41
CA SER A 294 -11.63 -0.17 -7.08
C SER A 294 -12.81 0.79 -7.25
N ASP A 295 -13.49 0.69 -8.38
CA ASP A 295 -14.73 1.41 -8.65
C ASP A 295 -15.81 0.49 -9.22
N THR A 296 -17.04 1.02 -9.33
CA THR A 296 -18.18 0.34 -9.98
C THR A 296 -18.59 1.00 -11.30
N ALA A 297 -17.84 1.99 -11.79
CA ALA A 297 -18.15 2.70 -13.03
C ALA A 297 -17.97 1.80 -14.27
N GLY A 298 -16.97 0.92 -14.22
CA GLY A 298 -16.74 -0.08 -15.27
C GLY A 298 -16.45 0.57 -16.63
N ALA A 299 -17.29 0.27 -17.63
CA ALA A 299 -17.13 0.78 -19.00
C ALA A 299 -18.09 1.93 -19.34
N LEU A 300 -18.73 2.53 -18.34
CA LEU A 300 -19.55 3.73 -18.52
C LEU A 300 -18.69 4.88 -19.08
N ASN A 301 -19.33 5.76 -19.83
CA ASN A 301 -18.70 6.98 -20.34
C ASN A 301 -18.48 7.96 -19.18
N CYS A 302 -17.41 8.75 -19.27
CA CYS A 302 -17.01 9.71 -18.23
C CYS A 302 -18.03 10.83 -18.00
N ASN A 303 -18.78 11.21 -19.03
CA ASN A 303 -19.81 12.24 -18.90
C ASN A 303 -21.10 11.79 -18.17
N VAL A 304 -21.11 10.60 -17.56
CA VAL A 304 -22.28 10.04 -16.87
C VAL A 304 -22.21 10.38 -15.39
N ILE A 305 -23.04 11.32 -14.98
CA ILE A 305 -23.21 11.69 -13.58
C ILE A 305 -23.81 10.51 -12.80
N SER A 306 -22.99 9.90 -11.95
CA SER A 306 -23.39 8.72 -11.18
C SER A 306 -23.00 8.76 -9.70
N GLY A 307 -22.16 9.73 -9.30
CA GLY A 307 -21.57 9.80 -7.96
C GLY A 307 -20.48 8.73 -7.73
N VAL A 308 -20.04 8.07 -8.81
CA VAL A 308 -19.03 6.99 -8.79
C VAL A 308 -17.84 7.44 -9.62
N GLY A 309 -16.69 7.59 -8.97
CA GLY A 309 -15.44 7.90 -9.66
C GLY A 309 -14.96 6.70 -10.48
N SER A 310 -14.48 6.98 -11.68
CA SER A 310 -14.05 6.02 -12.69
C SER A 310 -12.54 6.03 -12.88
N SER A 311 -11.94 4.84 -12.88
CA SER A 311 -10.52 4.68 -13.21
C SER A 311 -10.16 5.01 -14.67
N ARG A 312 -11.16 5.35 -15.49
CA ARG A 312 -10.97 5.79 -16.88
C ARG A 312 -10.86 7.32 -16.99
N CYS A 313 -11.40 8.08 -16.04
CA CYS A 313 -11.62 9.52 -16.19
C CYS A 313 -11.13 10.30 -15.00
N ASP A 314 -11.42 9.85 -13.77
CA ASP A 314 -11.37 10.68 -12.55
C ASP A 314 -10.15 10.35 -11.70
N TYR A 315 -9.64 9.12 -11.81
CA TYR A 315 -8.47 8.70 -11.05
C TYR A 315 -7.64 7.63 -11.77
N GLU A 316 -6.39 7.50 -11.36
CA GLU A 316 -5.50 6.44 -11.84
C GLU A 316 -5.57 5.17 -10.98
N ILE A 317 -5.76 4.02 -11.61
CA ILE A 317 -5.69 2.71 -10.94
C ILE A 317 -4.37 2.61 -10.18
N ARG A 318 -4.43 2.35 -8.88
CA ARG A 318 -3.25 2.15 -8.04
C ARG A 318 -3.31 0.78 -7.38
N ILE A 319 -2.38 -0.09 -7.73
CA ILE A 319 -2.25 -1.44 -7.18
C ILE A 319 -0.79 -1.68 -6.79
N LYS A 320 -0.52 -1.86 -5.49
CA LYS A 320 0.85 -2.11 -5.02
C LYS A 320 0.92 -2.95 -3.77
N THR A 321 2.04 -3.66 -3.59
CA THR A 321 2.39 -4.29 -2.32
C THR A 321 3.12 -3.28 -1.44
N ILE A 322 2.51 -2.89 -0.33
CA ILE A 322 3.13 -2.08 0.71
C ILE A 322 3.98 -3.00 1.59
N ARG A 323 5.25 -2.64 1.81
CA ARG A 323 6.17 -3.40 2.67
C ARG A 323 6.62 -2.53 3.83
N PHE A 324 6.43 -3.02 5.05
CA PHE A 324 6.91 -2.44 6.29
C PHE A 324 8.16 -3.21 6.73
N ALA A 325 9.28 -2.52 6.87
CA ALA A 325 10.45 -3.04 7.57
C ALA A 325 10.16 -3.18 9.08
N ALA A 326 11.06 -3.86 9.79
CA ALA A 326 11.01 -3.92 11.24
C ALA A 326 10.99 -2.50 11.85
N GLY A 327 10.07 -2.25 12.77
CA GLY A 327 9.85 -0.95 13.41
C GLY A 327 9.02 0.06 12.62
N GLU A 328 8.74 -0.17 11.32
CA GLU A 328 7.92 0.76 10.53
C GLU A 328 6.43 0.61 10.87
N THR A 329 5.79 1.75 11.19
CA THR A 329 4.39 1.82 11.65
C THR A 329 3.48 2.57 10.68
N SER A 330 4.01 3.19 9.62
CA SER A 330 3.19 3.88 8.62
C SER A 330 3.85 3.90 7.24
N LYS A 331 3.01 3.87 6.20
CA LYS A 331 3.35 4.10 4.80
C LYS A 331 2.27 4.97 4.16
N VAL A 332 2.66 5.72 3.14
CA VAL A 332 1.75 6.55 2.35
C VAL A 332 1.68 6.00 0.93
N VAL A 333 0.47 5.95 0.38
CA VAL A 333 0.20 5.62 -1.02
C VAL A 333 -0.53 6.79 -1.65
N SER A 334 0.10 7.44 -2.63
CA SER A 334 -0.57 8.45 -3.45
C SER A 334 -1.44 7.77 -4.51
N VAL A 335 -2.68 8.23 -4.64
CA VAL A 335 -3.58 7.96 -5.76
C VAL A 335 -3.73 9.26 -6.55
N PHE A 336 -3.51 9.21 -7.86
CA PHE A 336 -3.59 10.41 -8.70
C PHE A 336 -5.04 10.62 -9.14
N ILE A 337 -5.46 11.88 -9.05
CA ILE A 337 -6.75 12.39 -9.48
C ILE A 337 -6.54 13.12 -10.81
N ILE A 338 -7.47 12.92 -11.72
CA ILE A 338 -7.53 13.60 -13.00
C ILE A 338 -8.51 14.75 -12.81
N ASP A 339 -8.11 15.93 -13.29
CA ASP A 339 -8.84 17.20 -13.12
C ASP A 339 -9.45 17.54 -14.46
N ASP A 340 -10.63 17.00 -14.72
CA ASP A 340 -11.24 17.05 -16.03
C ASP A 340 -12.06 18.33 -16.26
N THR A 341 -13.11 18.28 -17.08
CA THR A 341 -13.97 19.45 -17.31
C THR A 341 -15.45 19.12 -17.23
N TYR A 342 -15.82 17.91 -16.81
CA TYR A 342 -17.20 17.50 -16.64
C TYR A 342 -17.70 17.96 -15.28
N ALA A 343 -18.77 18.76 -15.27
CA ALA A 343 -19.50 19.07 -14.04
C ALA A 343 -20.42 17.90 -13.66
N ASP A 344 -19.86 16.85 -13.07
CA ASP A 344 -20.55 15.65 -12.64
C ASP A 344 -20.87 15.62 -11.13
N GLY A 345 -20.39 16.61 -10.38
CA GLY A 345 -20.63 16.71 -8.95
C GLY A 345 -19.76 15.76 -8.14
N ALA A 346 -20.06 15.61 -6.83
CA ALA A 346 -19.19 14.83 -5.97
C ALA A 346 -19.23 13.33 -6.30
N GLU A 347 -18.05 12.74 -6.45
CA GLU A 347 -17.87 11.35 -6.83
C GLU A 347 -17.07 10.55 -5.81
N SER A 348 -17.15 9.21 -5.89
CA SER A 348 -16.42 8.35 -4.96
C SER A 348 -15.99 7.01 -5.55
N PHE A 349 -14.85 6.52 -5.07
CA PHE A 349 -14.33 5.18 -5.35
C PHE A 349 -13.66 4.62 -4.09
N ASP A 350 -13.41 3.31 -4.08
CA ASP A 350 -12.90 2.62 -2.89
C ASP A 350 -11.41 2.27 -3.01
N VAL A 351 -10.76 2.14 -1.86
CA VAL A 351 -9.45 1.52 -1.68
C VAL A 351 -9.55 0.35 -0.72
N GLY A 352 -8.83 -0.72 -1.00
CA GLY A 352 -8.84 -1.96 -0.23
C GLY A 352 -7.46 -2.51 0.09
N LEU A 353 -7.33 -3.10 1.29
CA LEU A 353 -6.19 -3.85 1.76
C LEU A 353 -6.49 -5.35 1.75
N SER A 354 -5.57 -6.14 1.21
CA SER A 354 -5.71 -7.59 1.06
C SER A 354 -4.35 -8.30 1.21
N ASN A 355 -4.36 -9.62 1.37
CA ASN A 355 -3.16 -10.47 1.37
C ASN A 355 -2.07 -9.98 2.33
N ALA A 356 -2.45 -9.60 3.56
CA ALA A 356 -1.48 -9.21 4.57
C ALA A 356 -0.59 -10.39 4.98
N SER A 357 0.69 -10.13 5.21
CA SER A 357 1.68 -11.10 5.67
C SER A 357 2.59 -10.46 6.73
N GLY A 358 3.03 -11.22 7.73
CA GLY A 358 3.79 -10.69 8.87
C GLY A 358 2.98 -9.79 9.84
N ALA A 359 1.70 -9.56 9.55
CA ALA A 359 0.70 -8.92 10.40
C ALA A 359 -0.71 -9.31 9.93
N ALA A 360 -1.72 -9.18 10.79
CA ALA A 360 -3.12 -9.30 10.39
C ALA A 360 -3.62 -8.02 9.70
N LEU A 361 -4.72 -8.11 8.93
CA LEU A 361 -5.47 -6.91 8.53
C LEU A 361 -6.22 -6.35 9.74
N GLY A 362 -6.17 -5.03 9.92
CA GLY A 362 -7.00 -4.34 10.90
C GLY A 362 -8.43 -4.17 10.39
N ALA A 363 -9.32 -3.67 11.25
CA ALA A 363 -10.74 -3.54 10.94
C ALA A 363 -11.03 -2.53 9.81
N GLN A 364 -10.20 -1.49 9.68
CA GLN A 364 -10.29 -0.53 8.56
C GLN A 364 -9.48 -1.02 7.35
N SER A 365 -9.87 -2.17 6.79
CA SER A 365 -9.22 -2.76 5.61
C SER A 365 -9.77 -2.21 4.28
N THR A 366 -10.82 -1.41 4.31
CA THR A 366 -11.36 -0.65 3.17
C THR A 366 -11.49 0.82 3.55
N ALA A 367 -11.47 1.74 2.60
CA ALA A 367 -11.79 3.15 2.79
C ALA A 367 -12.30 3.75 1.48
N THR A 368 -13.02 4.87 1.56
CA THR A 368 -13.57 5.55 0.39
C THR A 368 -12.81 6.85 0.12
N ILE A 369 -12.46 7.10 -1.13
CA ILE A 369 -11.96 8.40 -1.58
C ILE A 369 -13.16 9.15 -2.15
N SER A 370 -13.35 10.39 -1.70
CA SER A 370 -14.42 11.27 -2.17
C SER A 370 -13.81 12.45 -2.90
N ILE A 371 -14.11 12.56 -4.19
CA ILE A 371 -13.64 13.63 -5.05
C ILE A 371 -14.69 14.74 -5.03
N ALA A 372 -14.27 15.95 -4.65
CA ALA A 372 -15.08 17.15 -4.80
C ALA A 372 -14.77 17.79 -6.16
N ASP A 373 -15.72 17.66 -7.07
CA ASP A 373 -15.75 18.33 -8.38
C ASP A 373 -15.58 19.85 -8.21
N ASN A 374 -14.68 20.42 -9.00
CA ASN A 374 -14.38 21.86 -9.00
C ASN A 374 -15.01 22.59 -10.21
N ASP A 375 -15.65 21.87 -11.12
CA ASP A 375 -16.26 22.39 -12.32
C ASP A 375 -17.68 22.91 -12.09
N ILE A 376 -18.01 23.97 -12.82
CA ILE A 376 -19.32 24.62 -12.77
C ILE A 376 -20.11 24.44 -14.08
N GLY A 377 -19.53 23.76 -15.06
CA GLY A 377 -20.13 23.38 -16.33
C GLY A 377 -19.12 22.78 -17.29
N SER A 378 -19.58 22.05 -18.30
CA SER A 378 -18.69 21.39 -19.26
C SER A 378 -17.80 22.38 -20.03
N GLY A 379 -16.49 22.28 -19.79
CA GLY A 379 -15.45 23.15 -20.35
C GLY A 379 -14.86 22.68 -21.68
N VAL A 380 -13.82 23.39 -22.14
CA VAL A 380 -13.00 22.94 -23.27
C VAL A 380 -12.12 21.78 -22.80
N ASN A 381 -12.04 20.72 -23.60
CA ASN A 381 -11.28 19.54 -23.26
C ASN A 381 -9.82 19.88 -22.84
N PRO A 382 -9.44 19.63 -21.58
CA PRO A 382 -8.17 20.07 -21.03
C PRO A 382 -6.99 19.35 -21.69
N ILE A 383 -7.24 18.19 -22.36
CA ILE A 383 -6.23 17.45 -23.12
C ILE A 383 -5.60 18.25 -24.25
N ASP A 384 -6.25 19.32 -24.72
CA ASP A 384 -5.70 20.20 -25.74
C ASP A 384 -4.68 21.21 -25.18
N THR A 385 -4.59 21.34 -23.85
CA THR A 385 -3.53 22.12 -23.21
C THR A 385 -2.24 21.29 -23.06
N ALA A 386 -1.09 21.89 -23.35
CA ALA A 386 0.20 21.21 -23.32
C ALA A 386 0.56 20.66 -21.92
N SER A 387 0.23 21.39 -20.86
CA SER A 387 0.49 20.99 -19.47
C SER A 387 -0.32 19.77 -19.06
N PHE A 388 -1.63 19.76 -19.37
CA PHE A 388 -2.49 18.63 -19.06
C PHE A 388 -2.10 17.41 -19.89
N PHE A 389 -1.91 17.59 -21.21
CA PHE A 389 -1.47 16.52 -22.12
C PHE A 389 -0.21 15.82 -21.62
N VAL A 390 0.81 16.59 -21.23
CA VAL A 390 2.06 16.05 -20.70
C VAL A 390 1.84 15.35 -19.37
N ARG A 391 1.10 15.95 -18.42
CA ARG A 391 0.80 15.30 -17.13
C ARG A 391 0.15 13.94 -17.34
N LEU A 392 -0.86 13.85 -18.20
CA LEU A 392 -1.56 12.59 -18.47
C LEU A 392 -0.64 11.51 -19.04
N HIS A 393 0.37 11.88 -19.84
CA HIS A 393 1.37 10.90 -20.31
C HIS A 393 2.25 10.37 -19.18
N TYR A 394 2.60 11.20 -18.21
CA TYR A 394 3.31 10.76 -17.00
C TYR A 394 2.45 9.82 -16.14
N LEU A 395 1.16 10.12 -15.99
CA LEU A 395 0.22 9.28 -15.25
C LEU A 395 -0.05 7.95 -15.97
N ASP A 396 -0.62 8.02 -17.18
CA ASP A 396 -1.09 6.87 -17.95
C ASP A 396 0.04 5.90 -18.30
N PHE A 397 1.23 6.43 -18.63
CA PHE A 397 2.32 5.62 -19.18
C PHE A 397 3.42 5.35 -18.15
N LEU A 398 3.75 6.30 -17.29
CA LEU A 398 4.86 6.18 -16.33
C LEU A 398 4.40 5.94 -14.88
N ASN A 399 3.10 5.98 -14.59
CA ASN A 399 2.53 5.76 -13.25
C ASN A 399 3.11 6.71 -12.17
N ARG A 400 3.43 7.95 -12.52
CA ARG A 400 3.95 8.96 -11.58
C ARG A 400 3.58 10.38 -11.99
N GLU A 401 3.62 11.31 -11.05
CA GLU A 401 3.62 12.74 -11.39
C GLU A 401 4.93 13.14 -12.09
N PRO A 402 4.90 14.16 -12.97
CA PRO A 402 6.10 14.63 -13.62
C PRO A 402 7.03 15.32 -12.61
N ASP A 403 8.33 15.10 -12.78
CA ASP A 403 9.32 15.95 -12.14
C ASP A 403 9.34 17.33 -12.80
N SER A 404 9.69 18.37 -12.04
CA SER A 404 9.58 19.76 -12.52
C SER A 404 10.35 20.03 -13.81
N SER A 405 11.52 19.42 -13.98
CA SER A 405 12.34 19.55 -15.18
C SER A 405 11.72 18.89 -16.41
N GLY A 406 11.28 17.65 -16.27
CA GLY A 406 10.64 16.89 -17.35
C GLY A 406 9.31 17.51 -17.76
N PHE A 407 8.51 17.97 -16.78
CA PHE A 407 7.27 18.70 -17.05
C PHE A 407 7.51 19.92 -17.93
N ALA A 408 8.44 20.79 -17.52
CA ALA A 408 8.76 22.00 -18.25
C ALA A 408 9.30 21.68 -19.65
N PHE A 409 10.20 20.70 -19.78
CA PHE A 409 10.77 20.30 -21.07
C PHE A 409 9.68 19.84 -22.05
N TRP A 410 8.86 18.86 -21.67
CA TRP A 410 7.86 18.30 -22.58
C TRP A 410 6.72 19.26 -22.89
N SER A 411 6.29 20.10 -21.92
CA SER A 411 5.28 21.11 -22.21
C SER A 411 5.83 22.18 -23.17
N ASN A 412 7.08 22.59 -23.01
CA ASN A 412 7.71 23.59 -23.89
C ASN A 412 7.89 23.11 -25.33
N GLU A 413 8.07 21.81 -25.55
CA GLU A 413 8.11 21.23 -26.89
C GLU A 413 6.81 21.47 -27.68
N ILE A 414 5.67 21.61 -26.98
CA ILE A 414 4.36 21.88 -27.61
C ILE A 414 4.08 23.39 -27.63
N THR A 415 4.30 24.11 -26.53
CA THR A 415 3.93 25.54 -26.43
C THR A 415 4.74 26.43 -27.38
N VAL A 416 5.92 26.00 -27.83
CA VAL A 416 6.71 26.70 -28.86
C VAL A 416 5.93 26.90 -30.19
N CYS A 417 4.89 26.11 -30.44
CA CYS A 417 4.04 26.23 -31.63
C CYS A 417 3.08 27.43 -31.59
N GLY A 418 2.87 28.07 -30.44
CA GLY A 418 1.85 29.12 -30.28
C GLY A 418 0.47 28.59 -30.66
N ALA A 419 -0.22 29.27 -31.59
CA ALA A 419 -1.55 28.88 -32.10
C ALA A 419 -1.50 28.08 -33.43
N ASN A 420 -0.34 27.59 -33.85
CA ASN A 420 -0.22 26.82 -35.10
C ASN A 420 -0.66 25.36 -34.88
N GLU A 421 -1.91 25.05 -35.24
CA GLU A 421 -2.50 23.71 -35.06
C GLU A 421 -1.69 22.58 -35.70
N ALA A 422 -1.17 22.78 -36.92
CA ALA A 422 -0.36 21.74 -37.58
C ALA A 422 0.96 21.49 -36.84
N CYS A 423 1.53 22.53 -36.22
CA CYS A 423 2.71 22.38 -35.37
C CYS A 423 2.35 21.65 -34.06
N ILE A 424 1.23 22.04 -33.42
CA ILE A 424 0.75 21.43 -32.17
C ILE A 424 0.48 19.94 -32.38
N ASP A 425 -0.27 19.56 -33.42
CA ASP A 425 -0.56 18.17 -33.79
C ASP A 425 0.73 17.34 -33.93
N ASN A 426 1.71 17.86 -34.67
CA ASN A 426 2.99 17.19 -34.88
C ASN A 426 3.79 17.07 -33.57
N LYS A 427 3.83 18.12 -32.75
CA LYS A 427 4.54 18.10 -31.47
C LYS A 427 3.88 17.17 -30.47
N ARG A 428 2.55 17.14 -30.36
CA ARG A 428 1.81 16.20 -29.50
C ARG A 428 2.09 14.75 -29.90
N ASN A 429 2.05 14.44 -31.20
CA ASN A 429 2.37 13.11 -31.72
C ASN A 429 3.81 12.68 -31.36
N ASN A 430 4.79 13.58 -31.54
CA ASN A 430 6.20 13.30 -31.25
C ASN A 430 6.47 13.19 -29.74
N VAL A 431 5.97 14.13 -28.94
CA VAL A 431 6.11 14.11 -27.47
C VAL A 431 5.53 12.81 -26.94
N SER A 432 4.32 12.45 -27.37
CA SER A 432 3.69 11.21 -26.94
C SER A 432 4.50 9.96 -27.31
N GLY A 433 4.91 9.85 -28.58
CA GLY A 433 5.75 8.74 -29.02
C GLY A 433 7.05 8.65 -28.22
N ALA A 434 7.61 9.79 -27.80
CA ALA A 434 8.83 9.84 -26.99
C ALA A 434 8.66 9.20 -25.60
N PHE A 435 7.48 9.25 -24.97
CA PHE A 435 7.26 8.57 -23.68
C PHE A 435 7.39 7.06 -23.82
N TYR A 436 6.77 6.45 -24.83
CA TYR A 436 6.90 5.02 -25.09
C TYR A 436 8.32 4.61 -25.49
N LEU A 437 9.04 5.48 -26.20
CA LEU A 437 10.43 5.26 -26.58
C LEU A 437 11.43 5.60 -25.47
N SER A 438 10.99 6.18 -24.36
CA SER A 438 11.86 6.61 -23.27
C SER A 438 12.55 5.41 -22.61
N ILE A 439 13.74 5.67 -22.06
CA ILE A 439 14.48 4.66 -21.27
C ILE A 439 13.62 4.13 -20.14
N GLU A 440 12.84 5.00 -19.50
CA GLU A 440 11.94 4.67 -18.39
C GLU A 440 10.92 3.62 -18.84
N PHE A 441 10.11 3.92 -19.87
CA PHE A 441 9.06 3.03 -20.34
C PHE A 441 9.60 1.73 -20.95
N GLN A 442 10.74 1.79 -21.64
CA GLN A 442 11.39 0.58 -22.18
C GLN A 442 11.82 -0.41 -21.09
N ASN A 443 12.19 0.11 -19.91
CA ASN A 443 12.65 -0.67 -18.77
C ASN A 443 11.57 -0.94 -17.71
N THR A 444 10.39 -0.32 -17.82
CA THR A 444 9.21 -0.59 -16.99
C THR A 444 8.17 -1.33 -17.83
N GLY A 445 7.32 -0.62 -18.58
CA GLY A 445 6.20 -1.15 -19.34
C GLY A 445 6.58 -2.27 -20.30
N TYR A 446 7.53 -2.04 -21.21
CA TYR A 446 7.90 -3.09 -22.17
C TYR A 446 8.64 -4.26 -21.52
N LEU A 447 9.33 -4.04 -20.40
CA LEU A 447 9.92 -5.15 -19.66
C LEU A 447 8.85 -6.04 -19.05
N VAL A 448 7.80 -5.47 -18.44
CA VAL A 448 6.68 -6.25 -17.89
C VAL A 448 6.02 -7.10 -18.97
N GLU A 449 5.70 -6.53 -20.13
CA GLU A 449 5.14 -7.31 -21.25
C GLU A 449 6.04 -8.51 -21.61
N ARG A 450 7.35 -8.27 -21.76
CA ARG A 450 8.32 -9.34 -22.09
C ARG A 450 8.47 -10.37 -20.99
N ILE A 451 8.34 -10.00 -19.71
CA ILE A 451 8.33 -10.95 -18.59
C ILE A 451 7.15 -11.92 -18.74
N TYR A 452 5.94 -11.41 -19.02
CA TYR A 452 4.75 -12.22 -19.26
C TYR A 452 4.88 -13.09 -20.51
N LYS A 453 5.40 -12.53 -21.61
CA LYS A 453 5.70 -13.26 -22.85
C LYS A 453 6.68 -14.41 -22.62
N THR A 454 7.75 -14.16 -21.86
CA THR A 454 8.77 -15.17 -21.54
C THR A 454 8.19 -16.25 -20.63
N ALA A 455 7.37 -15.87 -19.65
CA ALA A 455 6.77 -16.82 -18.71
C ALA A 455 5.65 -17.65 -19.35
N TYR A 456 4.80 -17.08 -20.20
CA TYR A 456 3.54 -17.71 -20.60
C TYR A 456 3.32 -17.79 -22.12
N GLY A 457 4.24 -17.28 -22.93
CA GLY A 457 4.11 -17.27 -24.38
C GLY A 457 3.11 -16.22 -24.87
N ASN A 458 2.36 -16.57 -25.92
CA ASN A 458 1.37 -15.68 -26.52
C ASN A 458 -0.05 -16.03 -26.09
N GLY A 459 -0.90 -15.02 -26.00
CA GLY A 459 -2.34 -15.20 -26.10
C GLY A 459 -2.79 -15.39 -27.55
N THR A 460 -4.02 -15.86 -27.71
CA THR A 460 -4.72 -15.96 -29.00
C THR A 460 -6.03 -15.20 -28.92
N GLY A 461 -6.37 -14.51 -29.99
CA GLY A 461 -7.61 -13.74 -30.12
C GLY A 461 -8.22 -13.90 -31.50
N THR A 462 -9.52 -13.61 -31.62
CA THR A 462 -10.19 -13.56 -32.93
C THR A 462 -10.06 -12.16 -33.53
N SER A 463 -9.81 -12.07 -34.83
CA SER A 463 -9.92 -10.84 -35.64
C SER A 463 -10.86 -11.09 -36.80
N THR A 464 -11.61 -10.08 -37.20
CA THR A 464 -12.44 -10.09 -38.42
C THR A 464 -11.85 -9.25 -39.55
N LEU A 465 -10.67 -8.65 -39.35
CA LEU A 465 -9.97 -7.86 -40.37
C LEU A 465 -9.64 -8.74 -41.59
N GLY A 466 -10.21 -8.40 -42.75
CA GLY A 466 -10.01 -9.21 -43.96
C GLY A 466 -10.61 -10.61 -43.89
N GLY A 467 -11.52 -10.87 -42.94
CA GLY A 467 -12.13 -12.18 -42.68
C GLY A 467 -11.76 -12.75 -41.29
N THR A 468 -12.59 -13.66 -40.78
CA THR A 468 -12.39 -14.25 -39.44
C THR A 468 -11.13 -15.11 -39.38
N HIS A 469 -10.19 -14.75 -38.52
CA HIS A 469 -8.96 -15.52 -38.29
C HIS A 469 -8.46 -15.36 -36.84
N GLN A 470 -7.50 -16.19 -36.44
CA GLN A 470 -6.84 -16.09 -35.14
C GLN A 470 -5.59 -15.22 -35.22
N VAL A 471 -5.46 -14.27 -34.31
CA VAL A 471 -4.31 -13.39 -34.15
C VAL A 471 -3.56 -13.74 -32.88
N SER A 472 -2.23 -13.70 -32.94
CA SER A 472 -1.38 -13.86 -31.77
C SER A 472 -1.20 -12.51 -31.07
N VAL A 473 -1.49 -12.45 -29.78
CA VAL A 473 -1.48 -11.22 -28.98
C VAL A 473 -0.62 -11.38 -27.73
N PRO A 474 -0.06 -10.30 -27.18
CA PRO A 474 0.52 -10.32 -25.85
C PRO A 474 -0.44 -10.90 -24.83
N VAL A 475 0.06 -11.76 -23.95
CA VAL A 475 -0.76 -12.51 -22.98
C VAL A 475 -1.15 -11.68 -21.76
N VAL A 476 -0.38 -10.62 -21.45
CA VAL A 476 -0.61 -9.74 -20.29
C VAL A 476 -1.88 -8.91 -20.48
N ARG A 477 -2.65 -8.75 -19.39
CA ARG A 477 -3.84 -7.90 -19.32
C ARG A 477 -3.58 -6.66 -18.48
N LEU A 478 -4.37 -5.60 -18.67
CA LEU A 478 -4.14 -4.31 -18.02
C LEU A 478 -3.99 -4.43 -16.49
N LEU A 479 -4.91 -5.14 -15.83
CA LEU A 479 -4.88 -5.31 -14.37
C LEU A 479 -3.75 -6.22 -13.86
N GLU A 480 -3.12 -7.00 -14.74
CA GLU A 480 -1.87 -7.73 -14.45
C GLU A 480 -0.64 -6.86 -14.71
N PHE A 481 -0.71 -5.99 -15.72
CA PHE A 481 0.38 -5.09 -16.14
C PHE A 481 0.63 -3.95 -15.15
N LEU A 482 -0.44 -3.31 -14.67
CA LEU A 482 -0.35 -2.13 -13.80
C LEU A 482 0.42 -2.38 -12.50
N PRO A 483 0.13 -3.41 -11.68
CA PRO A 483 0.89 -3.62 -10.44
C PRO A 483 2.39 -3.83 -10.67
N ASP A 484 2.75 -4.54 -11.74
CA ASP A 484 4.14 -4.86 -12.03
C ASP A 484 4.90 -3.65 -12.57
N THR A 485 4.25 -2.82 -13.39
CA THR A 485 4.85 -1.57 -13.87
C THR A 485 4.97 -0.52 -12.77
N GLN A 486 3.98 -0.44 -11.88
CA GLN A 486 4.04 0.42 -10.70
C GLN A 486 5.15 -0.01 -9.75
N GLU A 487 5.39 -1.32 -9.58
CA GLU A 487 6.50 -1.83 -8.77
C GLU A 487 7.87 -1.53 -9.40
N ILE A 488 8.07 -1.76 -10.71
CA ILE A 488 9.36 -1.43 -11.36
C ILE A 488 9.62 0.08 -11.37
N GLY A 489 8.58 0.89 -11.63
CA GLY A 489 8.69 2.34 -11.77
C GLY A 489 8.78 3.12 -10.45
N GLU A 490 8.53 2.49 -9.30
CA GLU A 490 8.44 3.19 -8.02
C GLU A 490 9.73 3.95 -7.68
N GLY A 491 9.64 5.28 -7.58
CA GLY A 491 10.79 6.15 -7.25
C GLY A 491 11.80 6.32 -8.39
N VAL A 492 11.52 5.82 -9.60
CA VAL A 492 12.40 5.97 -10.76
C VAL A 492 12.12 7.31 -11.42
N VAL A 493 13.15 8.16 -11.51
CA VAL A 493 13.15 9.35 -12.35
C VAL A 493 14.47 9.37 -13.13
N VAL A 494 14.40 9.07 -14.43
CA VAL A 494 15.58 8.97 -15.28
C VAL A 494 16.35 10.30 -15.28
N ASN A 495 17.68 10.22 -15.24
CA ASN A 495 18.63 11.33 -15.12
C ASN A 495 18.73 11.98 -13.73
N GLN A 496 17.98 11.51 -12.72
CA GLN A 496 18.24 11.90 -11.32
C GLN A 496 19.33 11.03 -10.70
N SER A 497 20.13 11.57 -9.78
CA SER A 497 21.23 10.79 -9.17
C SER A 497 20.74 9.47 -8.54
N GLY A 498 21.32 8.35 -8.95
CA GLY A 498 21.02 7.02 -8.39
C GLY A 498 19.81 6.30 -8.98
N TRP A 499 19.15 6.85 -10.01
CA TRP A 499 17.94 6.25 -10.61
C TRP A 499 18.16 4.84 -11.15
N GLU A 500 19.35 4.54 -11.70
CA GLU A 500 19.69 3.21 -12.23
C GLU A 500 19.67 2.15 -11.14
N ALA A 501 20.17 2.49 -9.94
CA ALA A 501 20.20 1.58 -8.81
C ALA A 501 18.79 1.33 -8.26
N VAL A 502 17.95 2.36 -8.22
CA VAL A 502 16.52 2.21 -7.85
C VAL A 502 15.82 1.28 -8.82
N LEU A 503 15.94 1.53 -10.13
CA LEU A 503 15.35 0.70 -11.17
C LEU A 503 15.84 -0.75 -11.09
N GLU A 504 17.14 -0.96 -10.92
CA GLU A 504 17.73 -2.31 -10.81
C GLU A 504 17.20 -3.07 -9.59
N ASN A 505 17.11 -2.40 -8.43
CA ASN A 505 16.54 -2.98 -7.21
C ASN A 505 15.06 -3.35 -7.41
N ASN A 506 14.28 -2.46 -8.03
CA ASN A 506 12.87 -2.70 -8.29
C ASN A 506 12.66 -3.90 -9.24
N LYS A 507 13.47 -3.99 -10.31
CA LYS A 507 13.46 -5.15 -11.21
C LYS A 507 13.76 -6.44 -10.44
N GLN A 508 14.79 -6.48 -9.61
CA GLN A 508 15.13 -7.68 -8.82
C GLN A 508 14.02 -8.08 -7.85
N ALA A 509 13.40 -7.10 -7.18
CA ALA A 509 12.28 -7.33 -6.27
C ALA A 509 11.08 -7.94 -7.02
N LEU A 510 10.65 -7.31 -8.12
CA LEU A 510 9.55 -7.84 -8.94
C LEU A 510 9.85 -9.26 -9.39
N MET A 511 11.04 -9.53 -9.95
CA MET A 511 11.37 -10.86 -10.48
C MET A 511 11.36 -11.93 -9.39
N THR A 512 11.79 -11.58 -8.18
CA THR A 512 11.75 -12.48 -7.02
C THR A 512 10.32 -12.83 -6.65
N ASP A 513 9.44 -11.84 -6.60
CA ASP A 513 8.02 -12.05 -6.25
C ASP A 513 7.24 -12.73 -7.38
N PHE A 514 7.52 -12.38 -8.63
CA PHE A 514 6.87 -12.93 -9.81
C PHE A 514 7.00 -14.45 -9.88
N VAL A 515 8.19 -14.99 -9.61
CA VAL A 515 8.42 -16.45 -9.66
C VAL A 515 7.78 -17.21 -8.50
N GLN A 516 7.29 -16.52 -7.47
CA GLN A 516 6.54 -17.13 -6.37
C GLN A 516 5.03 -17.15 -6.61
N ARG A 517 4.52 -16.45 -7.64
CA ARG A 517 3.09 -16.40 -7.95
C ARG A 517 2.56 -17.79 -8.29
N SER A 518 1.32 -18.07 -7.92
CA SER A 518 0.65 -19.37 -8.18
C SER A 518 0.61 -19.71 -9.67
N ARG A 519 0.31 -18.72 -10.53
CA ARG A 519 0.33 -18.88 -12.00
C ARG A 519 1.72 -19.29 -12.50
N PHE A 520 2.79 -18.70 -11.97
CA PHE A 520 4.15 -19.03 -12.37
C PHE A 520 4.58 -20.40 -11.85
N THR A 521 4.37 -20.68 -10.57
CA THR A 521 4.77 -21.96 -9.95
C THR A 521 3.97 -23.15 -10.49
N THR A 522 2.77 -22.91 -11.02
CA THR A 522 1.97 -23.91 -11.75
C THR A 522 2.54 -24.18 -13.14
N ALA A 523 2.90 -23.12 -13.89
CA ALA A 523 3.51 -23.26 -15.21
C ALA A 523 4.93 -23.84 -15.14
N PHE A 524 5.66 -23.54 -14.06
CA PHE A 524 7.02 -23.99 -13.82
C PHE A 524 7.18 -24.54 -12.39
N PRO A 525 6.74 -25.78 -12.12
CA PRO A 525 6.89 -26.42 -10.83
C PRO A 525 8.36 -26.52 -10.40
N THR A 526 8.61 -26.55 -9.09
CA THR A 526 9.98 -26.70 -8.54
C THR A 526 10.62 -28.05 -8.86
N SER A 527 9.83 -29.05 -9.27
CA SER A 527 10.29 -30.34 -9.78
C SER A 527 10.82 -30.29 -11.23
N MET A 528 10.60 -29.19 -11.96
CA MET A 528 11.08 -29.02 -13.32
C MET A 528 12.61 -28.88 -13.35
N THR A 529 13.27 -29.63 -14.23
CA THR A 529 14.74 -29.56 -14.37
C THR A 529 15.19 -28.19 -14.91
N SER A 530 16.44 -27.80 -14.64
CA SER A 530 17.02 -26.55 -15.15
C SER A 530 16.93 -26.44 -16.68
N THR A 531 17.17 -27.54 -17.39
CA THR A 531 17.03 -27.61 -18.85
C THR A 531 15.59 -27.35 -19.26
N GLN A 532 14.62 -28.12 -18.75
CA GLN A 532 13.20 -27.92 -19.09
C GLN A 532 12.74 -26.49 -18.80
N PHE A 533 13.20 -25.90 -17.71
CA PHE A 533 12.88 -24.52 -17.34
C PHE A 533 13.40 -23.51 -18.37
N VAL A 534 14.71 -23.50 -18.63
CA VAL A 534 15.33 -22.57 -19.60
C VAL A 534 14.74 -22.77 -21.00
N ASP A 535 14.46 -24.02 -21.37
CA ASP A 535 13.91 -24.39 -22.66
C ASP A 535 12.51 -23.87 -22.87
N THR A 536 11.66 -24.04 -21.87
CA THR A 536 10.28 -23.57 -21.92
C THR A 536 10.23 -22.05 -21.97
N LEU A 537 11.05 -21.35 -21.16
CA LEU A 537 11.15 -19.88 -21.21
C LEU A 537 11.62 -19.39 -22.59
N ASN A 538 12.67 -19.99 -23.14
CA ASN A 538 13.17 -19.65 -24.46
C ASN A 538 12.11 -19.91 -25.54
N ALA A 539 11.40 -21.04 -25.48
CA ALA A 539 10.35 -21.36 -26.44
C ALA A 539 9.18 -20.38 -26.37
N ASN A 540 8.71 -20.05 -25.17
CA ASN A 540 7.65 -19.07 -24.93
C ASN A 540 8.03 -17.69 -25.49
N ALA A 541 9.28 -17.28 -25.31
CA ALA A 541 9.85 -16.05 -25.84
C ALA A 541 10.07 -16.05 -27.37
N GLY A 542 9.78 -17.14 -28.09
CA GLY A 542 10.01 -17.23 -29.54
C GLY A 542 11.45 -17.59 -29.92
N SER A 543 12.18 -18.25 -29.01
CA SER A 543 13.57 -18.70 -29.16
C SER A 543 14.60 -17.61 -29.44
N PRO A 544 14.65 -16.50 -28.66
CA PRO A 544 15.60 -15.40 -28.89
C PRO A 544 17.05 -15.76 -28.55
N LEU A 545 17.28 -16.75 -27.68
CA LEU A 545 18.63 -17.05 -27.18
C LEU A 545 19.50 -17.78 -28.21
N SER A 546 20.78 -17.40 -28.27
CA SER A 546 21.80 -18.24 -28.92
C SER A 546 22.02 -19.54 -28.15
N THR A 547 22.48 -20.59 -28.84
CA THR A 547 22.81 -21.89 -28.22
C THR A 547 23.79 -21.74 -27.06
N SER A 548 24.79 -20.85 -27.19
CA SER A 548 25.77 -20.60 -26.13
C SER A 548 25.14 -19.94 -24.90
N LYS A 549 24.35 -18.88 -25.07
CA LYS A 549 23.69 -18.18 -23.96
C LYS A 549 22.71 -19.08 -23.23
N ARG A 550 21.93 -19.85 -23.98
CA ARG A 550 21.02 -20.87 -23.44
C ARG A 550 21.77 -21.91 -22.60
N ASN A 551 22.86 -22.47 -23.11
CA ASN A 551 23.68 -23.44 -22.37
C ASN A 551 24.24 -22.85 -21.09
N GLN A 552 24.69 -21.60 -21.13
CA GLN A 552 25.19 -20.90 -19.95
C GLN A 552 24.10 -20.74 -18.88
N LEU A 553 22.90 -20.28 -19.25
CA LEU A 553 21.78 -20.13 -18.29
C LEU A 553 21.39 -21.46 -17.64
N MET A 554 21.43 -22.57 -18.38
CA MET A 554 21.18 -23.91 -17.83
C MET A 554 22.25 -24.31 -16.82
N THR A 555 23.53 -24.10 -17.16
CA THR A 555 24.65 -24.39 -16.28
C THR A 555 24.58 -23.55 -15.00
N ASP A 556 24.33 -22.25 -15.13
CA ASP A 556 24.26 -21.33 -13.99
C ASP A 556 23.10 -21.65 -13.04
N LEU A 557 21.94 -22.00 -13.60
CA LEU A 557 20.80 -22.43 -12.79
C LEU A 557 21.07 -23.75 -12.07
N THR A 558 21.71 -24.71 -12.75
CA THR A 558 22.05 -26.02 -12.17
C THR A 558 23.10 -25.89 -11.07
N ALA A 559 24.07 -24.99 -11.25
CA ALA A 559 25.10 -24.69 -10.27
C ALA A 559 24.59 -23.82 -9.10
N GLY A 560 23.38 -23.25 -9.21
CA GLY A 560 22.83 -22.31 -8.24
C GLY A 560 23.50 -20.93 -8.25
N THR A 561 24.28 -20.60 -9.28
CA THR A 561 24.88 -19.26 -9.47
C THR A 561 23.85 -18.25 -9.96
N MET A 562 22.79 -18.72 -10.61
CA MET A 562 21.60 -17.94 -10.93
C MET A 562 20.33 -18.56 -10.34
N THR A 563 19.44 -17.71 -9.86
CA THR A 563 18.08 -18.10 -9.47
C THR A 563 17.16 -18.18 -10.69
N ARG A 564 16.00 -18.82 -10.52
CA ARG A 564 14.93 -18.85 -11.54
C ARG A 564 14.46 -17.46 -11.94
N ALA A 565 14.41 -16.52 -10.99
CA ALA A 565 14.08 -15.12 -11.22
C ALA A 565 15.12 -14.45 -12.13
N GLN A 566 16.40 -14.66 -11.87
CA GLN A 566 17.49 -14.11 -12.68
C GLN A 566 17.52 -14.70 -14.10
N VAL A 567 17.25 -16.00 -14.23
CA VAL A 567 17.16 -16.66 -15.54
C VAL A 567 15.98 -16.13 -16.34
N LEU A 568 14.78 -16.05 -15.75
CA LEU A 568 13.60 -15.48 -16.39
C LEU A 568 13.87 -14.05 -16.90
N ARG A 569 14.48 -13.21 -16.05
CA ARG A 569 14.85 -11.85 -16.42
C ARG A 569 15.86 -11.80 -17.56
N SER A 570 16.89 -12.66 -17.51
CA SER A 570 17.91 -12.71 -18.56
C SER A 570 17.33 -13.06 -19.94
N VAL A 571 16.22 -13.80 -20.02
CA VAL A 571 15.53 -14.07 -21.29
C VAL A 571 14.63 -12.90 -21.68
N ALA A 572 13.89 -12.32 -20.72
CA ALA A 572 13.00 -11.18 -20.94
C ALA A 572 13.72 -9.89 -21.39
N GLU A 573 14.99 -9.72 -21.00
CA GLU A 573 15.86 -8.60 -21.39
C GLU A 573 16.78 -8.94 -22.58
N ASP A 574 16.65 -10.12 -23.20
CA ASP A 574 17.48 -10.47 -24.35
C ASP A 574 17.21 -9.52 -25.55
N PRO A 575 18.25 -8.93 -26.17
CA PRO A 575 18.08 -7.96 -27.26
C PRO A 575 17.27 -8.49 -28.45
N ASN A 576 17.35 -9.79 -28.76
CA ASN A 576 16.57 -10.37 -29.85
C ASN A 576 15.08 -10.37 -29.50
N LEU A 577 14.73 -10.65 -28.24
CA LEU A 577 13.34 -10.56 -27.77
C LEU A 577 12.85 -9.11 -27.76
N VAL A 578 13.67 -8.17 -27.28
CA VAL A 578 13.34 -6.73 -27.28
C VAL A 578 12.94 -6.28 -28.68
N ASN A 579 13.75 -6.62 -29.69
CA ASN A 579 13.47 -6.25 -31.08
C ASN A 579 12.26 -6.98 -31.67
N ALA A 580 12.09 -8.28 -31.38
CA ALA A 580 11.01 -9.10 -31.91
C ALA A 580 9.63 -8.67 -31.36
N GLU A 581 9.57 -8.25 -30.09
CA GLU A 581 8.31 -7.94 -29.41
C GLU A 581 7.90 -6.47 -29.49
N PHE A 582 8.83 -5.56 -29.79
CA PHE A 582 8.60 -4.12 -29.74
C PHE A 582 7.30 -3.68 -30.40
N ARG A 583 7.00 -4.13 -31.63
CA ARG A 583 5.81 -3.67 -32.37
C ARG A 583 4.50 -4.14 -31.74
N ARG A 584 4.46 -5.40 -31.28
CA ARG A 584 3.26 -5.97 -30.64
C ARG A 584 2.98 -5.29 -29.32
N ALA A 585 4.03 -5.11 -28.52
CA ALA A 585 3.94 -4.37 -27.27
C ALA A 585 3.56 -2.90 -27.53
N PHE A 586 4.15 -2.22 -28.51
CA PHE A 586 3.82 -0.83 -28.84
C PHE A 586 2.33 -0.64 -29.16
N VAL A 587 1.71 -1.57 -29.90
CA VAL A 587 0.25 -1.57 -30.15
C VAL A 587 -0.54 -1.80 -28.87
N LEU A 588 -0.19 -2.81 -28.07
CA LEU A 588 -0.86 -3.07 -26.79
C LEU A 588 -0.84 -1.84 -25.88
N MET A 589 0.30 -1.16 -25.80
CA MET A 589 0.47 -0.02 -24.90
C MET A 589 -0.39 1.18 -25.30
N GLN A 590 -0.86 1.29 -26.55
CA GLN A 590 -1.83 2.32 -26.90
C GLN A 590 -3.17 2.07 -26.21
N TYR A 591 -3.62 0.82 -26.16
CA TYR A 591 -4.86 0.44 -25.46
C TYR A 591 -4.73 0.62 -23.95
N PHE A 592 -3.60 0.21 -23.36
CA PHE A 592 -3.37 0.35 -21.92
C PHE A 592 -3.16 1.81 -21.50
N GLY A 593 -2.38 2.57 -22.27
CA GLY A 593 -2.06 3.96 -21.96
C GLY A 593 -3.26 4.88 -22.21
N TYR A 594 -3.74 4.96 -23.45
CA TYR A 594 -4.79 5.91 -23.81
C TYR A 594 -6.18 5.46 -23.36
N LEU A 595 -6.54 4.22 -23.67
CA LEU A 595 -7.93 3.76 -23.56
C LEU A 595 -8.22 3.12 -22.20
N ARG A 596 -7.18 2.86 -21.40
CA ARG A 596 -7.27 2.24 -20.07
C ARG A 596 -8.06 0.92 -20.08
N ARG A 597 -7.91 0.11 -21.14
CA ARG A 597 -8.58 -1.20 -21.29
C ARG A 597 -7.78 -2.19 -22.11
N ASN A 598 -8.17 -3.47 -22.10
CA ASN A 598 -7.61 -4.45 -23.03
C ASN A 598 -8.17 -4.23 -24.44
N PRO A 599 -7.44 -4.65 -25.50
CA PRO A 599 -7.89 -4.43 -26.88
C PRO A 599 -9.22 -5.08 -27.27
N ASN A 600 -9.70 -6.04 -26.48
CA ASN A 600 -10.94 -6.80 -26.70
C ASN A 600 -11.99 -6.58 -25.60
N ASP A 601 -11.75 -5.63 -24.70
CA ASP A 601 -12.77 -5.21 -23.73
C ASP A 601 -13.90 -4.45 -24.46
N PRO A 602 -15.09 -4.26 -23.83
CA PRO A 602 -16.20 -3.49 -24.39
C PRO A 602 -15.77 -2.15 -24.99
N GLN A 603 -16.61 -1.58 -25.86
CA GLN A 603 -16.27 -0.73 -27.03
C GLN A 603 -15.75 -1.54 -28.24
N ASP A 604 -14.97 -2.59 -28.01
CA ASP A 604 -14.65 -3.64 -28.99
C ASP A 604 -15.28 -4.98 -28.57
N SER A 605 -15.25 -5.99 -29.46
CA SER A 605 -15.73 -7.35 -29.15
C SER A 605 -14.71 -8.45 -29.47
N ASP A 606 -13.60 -8.08 -30.10
CA ASP A 606 -12.53 -8.97 -30.54
C ASP A 606 -11.20 -8.20 -30.68
N TYR A 607 -10.20 -8.76 -31.37
CA TYR A 607 -8.88 -8.13 -31.57
C TYR A 607 -8.72 -7.45 -32.94
N THR A 608 -9.81 -7.16 -33.65
CA THR A 608 -9.77 -6.56 -34.99
C THR A 608 -9.01 -5.22 -34.99
N GLY A 609 -9.24 -4.37 -33.97
CA GLY A 609 -8.51 -3.10 -33.84
C GLY A 609 -7.01 -3.30 -33.60
N TYR A 610 -6.64 -4.24 -32.72
CA TYR A 610 -5.23 -4.57 -32.44
C TYR A 610 -4.53 -5.10 -33.71
N ASP A 611 -5.19 -6.02 -34.41
CA ASP A 611 -4.69 -6.61 -35.65
C ASP A 611 -4.52 -5.58 -36.77
N PHE A 612 -5.48 -4.66 -36.90
CA PHE A 612 -5.39 -3.53 -37.83
C PHE A 612 -4.15 -2.68 -37.56
N TRP A 613 -3.93 -2.25 -36.31
CA TRP A 613 -2.81 -1.39 -35.97
C TRP A 613 -1.47 -2.13 -36.10
N LEU A 614 -1.40 -3.40 -35.71
CA LEU A 614 -0.20 -4.20 -35.90
C LEU A 614 0.13 -4.38 -37.38
N THR A 615 -0.87 -4.67 -38.22
CA THR A 615 -0.71 -4.77 -39.67
C THR A 615 -0.22 -3.46 -40.27
N LYS A 616 -0.86 -2.33 -39.93
CA LYS A 616 -0.47 -1.01 -40.43
C LYS A 616 0.94 -0.63 -39.97
N LEU A 617 1.28 -0.85 -38.71
CA LEU A 617 2.62 -0.57 -38.18
C LEU A 617 3.69 -1.41 -38.87
N ASN A 618 3.39 -2.69 -39.17
CA ASN A 618 4.29 -3.55 -39.93
C ASN A 618 4.52 -3.08 -41.37
N GLN A 619 3.47 -2.59 -42.06
CA GLN A 619 3.59 -2.02 -43.40
C GLN A 619 4.57 -0.83 -43.46
N PHE A 620 4.63 -0.05 -42.38
CA PHE A 620 5.55 1.09 -42.26
C PHE A 620 6.83 0.77 -41.46
N ASN A 621 7.20 -0.51 -41.36
CA ASN A 621 8.43 -0.96 -40.69
C ASN A 621 8.57 -0.50 -39.22
N GLY A 622 7.47 -0.28 -38.51
CA GLY A 622 7.49 0.21 -37.13
C GLY A 622 7.47 1.74 -37.01
N ASN A 623 7.44 2.49 -38.12
CA ASN A 623 7.33 3.94 -38.08
C ASN A 623 5.89 4.35 -37.71
N TYR A 624 5.68 4.66 -36.43
CA TYR A 624 4.37 5.04 -35.89
C TYR A 624 3.84 6.36 -36.48
N ILE A 625 4.71 7.25 -36.95
CA ILE A 625 4.32 8.52 -37.57
C ILE A 625 3.69 8.25 -38.93
N ASN A 626 4.36 7.46 -39.78
CA ASN A 626 3.83 7.09 -41.10
C ASN A 626 2.60 6.17 -40.98
N ALA A 627 2.54 5.35 -39.93
CA ALA A 627 1.35 4.56 -39.60
C ALA A 627 0.21 5.42 -39.00
N GLU A 628 0.46 6.70 -38.67
CA GLU A 628 -0.45 7.63 -37.98
C GLU A 628 -1.04 7.08 -36.67
N MET A 629 -0.35 6.12 -36.05
CA MET A 629 -0.93 5.29 -35.00
C MET A 629 -1.13 6.10 -33.71
N VAL A 630 -0.06 6.67 -33.18
CA VAL A 630 -0.11 7.51 -31.96
C VAL A 630 -1.09 8.67 -32.14
N ARG A 631 -1.03 9.36 -33.30
CA ARG A 631 -1.99 10.41 -33.65
C ARG A 631 -3.43 9.93 -33.59
N ALA A 632 -3.75 8.77 -34.14
CA ALA A 632 -5.11 8.23 -34.15
C ALA A 632 -5.65 7.95 -32.74
N PHE A 633 -4.82 7.48 -31.81
CA PHE A 633 -5.24 7.30 -30.41
C PHE A 633 -5.41 8.65 -29.69
N ILE A 634 -4.53 9.62 -29.90
CA ILE A 634 -4.65 10.98 -29.33
C ILE A 634 -5.95 11.68 -29.74
N ILE A 635 -6.35 11.54 -31.01
CA ILE A 635 -7.57 12.19 -31.52
C ILE A 635 -8.81 11.30 -31.41
N SER A 636 -8.67 10.07 -30.89
CA SER A 636 -9.80 9.15 -30.77
C SER A 636 -10.86 9.74 -29.84
N THR A 637 -12.13 9.54 -30.20
CA THR A 637 -13.26 9.96 -29.37
C THR A 637 -13.16 9.36 -27.98
N GLU A 638 -12.78 8.08 -27.89
CA GLU A 638 -12.65 7.37 -26.62
C GLU A 638 -11.59 7.99 -25.70
N TYR A 639 -10.41 8.39 -26.22
CA TYR A 639 -9.41 9.06 -25.40
C TYR A 639 -9.83 10.47 -24.99
N ARG A 640 -10.35 11.26 -25.94
CA ARG A 640 -10.76 12.65 -25.67
C ARG A 640 -11.88 12.72 -24.64
N GLN A 641 -12.86 11.82 -24.75
CA GLN A 641 -14.01 11.78 -23.84
C GLN A 641 -13.64 11.40 -22.40
N ARG A 642 -12.40 10.98 -22.12
CA ARG A 642 -11.90 10.82 -20.75
C ARG A 642 -11.84 12.14 -19.98
N PHE A 643 -11.80 13.29 -20.67
CA PHE A 643 -11.46 14.56 -20.01
C PHE A 643 -12.42 15.72 -20.32
N GLY A 644 -13.31 15.56 -21.30
CA GLY A 644 -14.21 16.63 -21.73
C GLY A 644 -14.80 16.41 -23.12
N GLN A 645 -15.66 17.35 -23.55
CA GLN A 645 -16.41 17.26 -24.81
C GLN A 645 -15.61 17.65 -26.05
#